data_AF-A0A1I5C3L9-F1
#
_entry.id   AF-A0A1I5C3L9-F1
#
_cell.length_a   1.000
_cell.length_b   1.000
_cell.length_c   1.000
_cell.angle_alpha   90.00
_cell.angle_beta   90.00
_cell.angle_gamma   90.00
#
_symmetry.space_group_name_H-M   'P 1'
#
loop_
_entity.id
_entity.type
_entity.pdbx_description
1 polymer ?
#
loop_
_entity_poly.entity_id
_entity_poly.type
_entity_poly.pdbx_seq_one_letter_code
_entity_poly.pdbx_strand_id
1 'polypeptide(L)'
;MSSQVNGRPTGPGGTVKDQEIAAEQRYVDIAYARLEEMRADAQAMIREGYRQSLAGTKGSLVDRDAMVHQAALRAQALDVADDGLVFGRLDLASREVRYIGRIGVRTSEHDSLVIDWRAPAAEDFYRATPEDPRGVVRRRVLHSRGHTVVDLEDDLLDPDASDGMTIVGDGAFLASLARTREGAMRDIVATIQREQDEVIRAPADGTVLVRGAPGTGKTAVALHRVAYLLFRHRRRFGSRGVLVIGPNRRFTAYIERVLPSLGEGSATLRSLGDLVEGVTATVHDPPETARVKGAGAMAAVLRRAVADHPPGAPDELRVVHKGVVVTLDRARLDRIRTELHRRGRGSVNAARGRAAEMLLDALWERFTDIGGPEAAEAEEGAEAGLWNAILAADGLASLDDEPARGGRNGNGDPKRGQFDARVREQRAFTDFLVSWWPIRRPLDVLRSLGDPARLRRAAGRDLDRAAVEPVAASWAGDDAPLSYQDVALLDELDALLGPPPRPSRRRTAPSEDDPFVVDGVNILTGEEVVDDTWEPEMQELTTSIERVERSRRVDDGVVEERPEYAHIVVDEAQDLSPMQWRMLGRRGRQASWTIVEDPAQSAWEDLDAARQAMEAALGGERPSRGRRRTRKAAPRTRHEYELTTNYRNSTEIAAVSARVLARALPDASPARAVRTSGIDPIVSIVPEHDLASAAREAAEELLGQVDGTIGVIVPLPLAAPPEAQTSLFDPSPGHAAWSEADRERLGEGLPERVQVLDVLEAKGLEFDAAVIVAPETVAAQSPRGLRVLYVAVSRATQRLTVLTADPDWKHTLLDG
;
A
#
# COMPACT_ATOMS: atom_id res chain seq x y z
N MET A 1 4.53 -30.84 48.76
CA MET A 1 5.27 -29.61 49.13
C MET A 1 4.88 -28.55 48.12
N SER A 2 4.41 -27.42 48.64
CA SER A 2 3.45 -26.49 48.03
C SER A 2 3.96 -25.75 46.80
N SER A 3 3.25 -25.91 45.67
CA SER A 3 3.28 -24.99 44.54
C SER A 3 2.38 -23.79 44.88
N GLN A 4 2.98 -22.65 45.20
CA GLN A 4 2.27 -21.38 45.34
C GLN A 4 2.09 -20.76 43.95
N VAL A 5 0.95 -21.05 43.32
CA VAL A 5 0.38 -20.19 42.28
C VAL A 5 -0.31 -19.04 43.00
N ASN A 6 0.40 -17.93 43.22
CA ASN A 6 -0.20 -16.72 43.80
C ASN A 6 -0.64 -15.77 42.69
N GLY A 7 -1.86 -16.00 42.19
CA GLY A 7 -2.72 -14.93 41.70
C GLY A 7 -3.57 -14.44 42.88
N ARG A 8 -3.14 -13.38 43.56
CA ARG A 8 -4.00 -12.59 44.46
C ARG A 8 -3.84 -11.11 44.12
N PRO A 9 -4.94 -10.34 44.04
CA PRO A 9 -4.87 -8.91 43.74
C PRO A 9 -4.36 -8.15 44.96
N THR A 10 -3.26 -7.41 44.80
CA THR A 10 -2.73 -6.51 45.83
C THR A 10 -2.62 -5.10 45.27
N GLY A 11 -3.45 -4.17 45.76
CA GLY A 11 -3.30 -2.71 45.55
C GLY A 11 -3.92 -2.17 44.26
N PRO A 12 -4.12 -0.83 44.15
CA PRO A 12 -5.09 -0.25 43.24
C PRO A 12 -4.68 -0.37 41.78
N GLY A 13 -5.33 -1.30 41.07
CA GLY A 13 -5.78 -1.17 39.68
C GLY A 13 -4.74 -1.32 38.57
N GLY A 14 -4.26 -2.55 38.33
CA GLY A 14 -3.56 -2.89 37.08
C GLY A 14 -2.96 -4.31 37.09
N THR A 15 -2.90 -4.95 35.93
CA THR A 15 -2.14 -6.18 35.67
C THR A 15 -0.63 -5.95 35.87
N VAL A 16 0.19 -7.02 35.94
CA VAL A 16 1.66 -6.90 35.97
C VAL A 16 2.17 -6.09 34.77
N LYS A 17 1.55 -6.29 33.61
CA LYS A 17 1.85 -5.56 32.38
C LYS A 17 1.57 -4.06 32.54
N ASP A 18 0.44 -3.68 33.14
CA ASP A 18 0.11 -2.26 33.39
C ASP A 18 1.12 -1.58 34.32
N GLN A 19 1.63 -2.32 35.32
CA GLN A 19 2.65 -1.81 36.25
C GLN A 19 3.98 -1.55 35.54
N GLU A 20 4.39 -2.47 34.66
CA GLU A 20 5.60 -2.31 33.83
C GLU A 20 5.42 -1.17 32.82
N ILE A 21 4.26 -1.05 32.15
CA ILE A 21 3.94 0.07 31.26
C ILE A 21 4.04 1.41 32.01
N ALA A 22 3.46 1.50 33.21
CA ALA A 22 3.54 2.70 34.03
C ALA A 22 4.98 3.01 34.47
N ALA A 23 5.84 2.00 34.65
CA ALA A 23 7.25 2.21 34.97
C ALA A 23 8.04 2.75 33.78
N GLU A 24 7.82 2.18 32.60
CA GLU A 24 8.46 2.64 31.35
C GLU A 24 7.96 4.05 30.96
N GLN A 25 6.67 4.34 31.15
CA GLN A 25 6.09 5.67 30.92
C GLN A 25 6.84 6.75 31.70
N ARG A 26 7.14 6.53 32.99
CA ARG A 26 7.89 7.51 33.79
C ARG A 26 9.27 7.81 33.23
N TYR A 27 9.93 6.81 32.64
CA TYR A 27 11.24 7.02 32.01
C TYR A 27 11.10 7.78 30.69
N VAL A 28 10.09 7.42 29.88
CA VAL A 28 9.75 8.09 28.62
C VAL A 28 9.42 9.56 28.86
N ASP A 29 8.67 9.88 29.91
CA ASP A 29 8.36 11.27 30.31
C ASP A 29 9.64 12.09 30.58
N ILE A 30 10.64 11.49 31.26
CA ILE A 30 11.93 12.14 31.52
C ILE A 30 12.68 12.39 30.21
N ALA A 31 12.68 11.43 29.28
CA ALA A 31 13.32 11.58 27.99
C ALA A 31 12.68 12.69 27.15
N TYR A 32 11.34 12.80 27.14
CA TYR A 32 10.62 13.87 26.45
C TYR A 32 10.83 15.24 27.08
N ALA A 33 10.84 15.33 28.42
CA ALA A 33 11.18 16.59 29.10
C ALA A 33 12.56 17.10 28.66
N ARG A 34 13.54 16.20 28.56
CA ARG A 34 14.88 16.56 28.07
C ARG A 34 14.92 16.88 26.57
N LEU A 35 14.12 16.20 25.75
CA LEU A 35 13.97 16.51 24.32
C LEU A 35 13.45 17.94 24.12
N GLU A 36 12.48 18.35 24.93
CA GLU A 36 11.90 19.70 24.88
C GLU A 36 12.90 20.78 25.31
N GLU A 37 13.72 20.51 26.33
CA GLU A 37 14.85 21.38 26.69
C GLU A 37 15.84 21.53 25.52
N MET A 38 16.21 20.41 24.88
CA MET A 38 17.10 20.42 23.71
C MET A 38 16.50 21.19 22.52
N ARG A 39 15.18 21.11 22.32
CA ARG A 39 14.43 21.86 21.31
C ARG A 39 14.46 23.35 21.63
N ALA A 40 14.21 23.73 22.88
CA ALA A 40 14.26 25.12 23.33
C ALA A 40 15.67 25.72 23.15
N ASP A 41 16.72 24.96 23.46
CA ASP A 41 18.13 25.35 23.26
C ASP A 41 18.46 25.57 21.78
N ALA A 42 18.04 24.66 20.90
CA ALA A 42 18.24 24.78 19.46
C ALA A 42 17.51 26.02 18.89
N GLN A 43 16.25 26.25 19.30
CA GLN A 43 15.50 27.45 18.92
C GLN A 43 16.12 28.73 19.49
N ALA A 44 16.67 28.69 20.71
CA ALA A 44 17.36 29.83 21.29
C ALA A 44 18.64 30.17 20.50
N MET A 45 19.41 29.17 20.05
CA MET A 45 20.56 29.37 19.17
C MET A 45 20.16 29.98 17.82
N ILE A 46 19.05 29.53 17.22
CA ILE A 46 18.52 30.15 15.99
C ILE A 46 18.19 31.63 16.23
N ARG A 47 17.46 31.95 17.31
CA ARG A 47 17.10 33.34 17.66
C ARG A 47 18.34 34.20 17.98
N GLU A 48 19.35 33.64 18.63
CA GLU A 48 20.61 34.32 18.93
C GLU A 48 21.41 34.61 17.65
N GLY A 49 21.48 33.65 16.73
CA GLY A 49 22.10 33.84 15.41
C GLY A 49 21.44 34.97 14.61
N TYR A 50 20.12 35.13 14.72
CA TYR A 50 19.42 36.29 14.15
C TYR A 50 19.74 37.60 14.88
N ARG A 51 19.88 37.60 16.21
CA ARG A 51 20.23 38.82 16.99
C ARG A 51 21.66 39.30 16.75
N GLN A 52 22.60 38.40 16.46
CA GLN A 52 23.97 38.75 16.06
C GLN A 52 24.04 39.50 14.72
N SER A 53 22.92 39.65 13.98
CA SER A 53 22.87 40.39 12.70
C SER A 53 23.14 41.89 12.81
N LEU A 54 23.19 42.46 14.03
CA LEU A 54 23.32 43.90 14.23
C LEU A 54 24.78 44.40 14.31
N ALA A 55 25.79 43.51 14.32
CA ALA A 55 27.20 43.92 14.35
C ALA A 55 28.12 42.85 13.73
N GLY A 56 28.72 43.10 12.55
CA GLY A 56 29.86 42.29 12.10
C GLY A 56 30.25 42.31 10.62
N THR A 57 31.53 42.00 10.39
CA THR A 57 32.23 41.82 9.09
C THR A 57 31.71 40.66 8.25
N LYS A 58 32.05 40.56 6.95
CA LYS A 58 31.63 39.45 6.06
C LYS A 58 31.86 38.03 6.63
N GLY A 59 32.94 37.79 7.38
CA GLY A 59 33.23 36.49 8.00
C GLY A 59 32.21 36.07 9.06
N SER A 60 31.68 37.00 9.86
CA SER A 60 30.69 36.69 10.89
C SER A 60 29.32 36.33 10.31
N LEU A 61 29.03 36.71 9.06
CA LEU A 61 27.80 36.32 8.35
C LEU A 61 27.85 34.84 7.94
N VAL A 62 29.02 34.34 7.53
CA VAL A 62 29.20 32.92 7.16
C VAL A 62 29.13 32.02 8.39
N ASP A 63 29.83 32.41 9.47
CA ASP A 63 29.78 31.66 10.74
C ASP A 63 28.35 31.65 11.33
N ARG A 64 27.61 32.76 11.20
CA ARG A 64 26.18 32.84 11.53
C ARG A 64 25.37 31.86 10.71
N ASP A 65 25.51 31.87 9.38
CA ASP A 65 24.70 31.02 8.50
C ASP A 65 24.97 29.55 8.78
N ALA A 66 26.23 29.18 9.04
CA ALA A 66 26.59 27.84 9.49
C ALA A 66 25.95 27.48 10.84
N MET A 67 25.99 28.39 11.82
CA MET A 67 25.39 28.18 13.14
C MET A 67 23.86 28.03 13.08
N VAL A 68 23.17 28.95 12.38
CA VAL A 68 21.71 28.92 12.21
C VAL A 68 21.30 27.68 11.43
N HIS A 69 22.03 27.32 10.36
CA HIS A 69 21.76 26.12 9.59
C HIS A 69 21.90 24.84 10.44
N GLN A 70 22.98 24.72 11.22
CA GLN A 70 23.18 23.58 12.13
C GLN A 70 22.10 23.51 13.21
N ALA A 71 21.73 24.64 13.82
CA ALA A 71 20.68 24.70 14.82
C ALA A 71 19.30 24.36 14.22
N ALA A 72 19.02 24.80 12.98
CA ALA A 72 17.80 24.47 12.26
C ALA A 72 17.71 22.97 11.89
N LEU A 73 18.80 22.37 11.41
CA LEU A 73 18.87 20.92 11.18
C LEU A 73 18.66 20.14 12.48
N ARG A 74 19.23 20.62 13.58
CA ARG A 74 19.06 20.00 14.90
C ARG A 74 17.61 20.10 15.38
N ALA A 75 16.98 21.27 15.24
CA ALA A 75 15.57 21.46 15.60
C ALA A 75 14.66 20.54 14.76
N GLN A 76 14.89 20.45 13.45
CA GLN A 76 14.15 19.55 12.57
C GLN A 76 14.28 18.08 12.99
N ALA A 77 15.50 17.63 13.32
CA ALA A 77 15.71 16.26 13.79
C ALA A 77 14.97 15.96 15.12
N LEU A 78 14.84 16.96 16.01
CA LEU A 78 14.11 16.83 17.27
C LEU A 78 12.58 16.82 17.05
N ASP A 79 12.07 17.57 16.08
CA ASP A 79 10.62 17.59 15.75
C ASP A 79 10.17 16.26 15.14
N VAL A 80 10.99 15.65 14.28
CA VAL A 80 10.69 14.34 13.69
C VAL A 80 10.74 13.21 14.73
N ALA A 81 11.53 13.38 15.80
CA ALA A 81 11.66 12.41 16.88
C ALA A 81 10.57 12.51 17.96
N ASP A 82 9.61 13.43 17.82
CA ASP A 82 8.59 13.73 18.85
C ASP A 82 7.54 12.62 19.03
N ASP A 83 7.35 11.78 18.03
CA ASP A 83 6.51 10.58 18.14
C ASP A 83 7.39 9.37 18.42
N GLY A 84 7.07 8.54 19.42
CA GLY A 84 7.82 7.31 19.71
C GLY A 84 9.34 7.51 19.92
N LEU A 85 9.75 8.53 20.69
CA LEU A 85 11.16 8.86 20.98
C LEU A 85 11.97 7.64 21.42
N VAL A 86 11.43 6.88 22.38
CA VAL A 86 12.00 5.64 22.92
C VAL A 86 11.13 4.47 22.49
N PHE A 87 11.74 3.49 21.82
CA PHE A 87 11.03 2.30 21.34
C PHE A 87 11.62 0.99 21.88
N GLY A 88 12.74 1.06 22.63
CA GLY A 88 13.39 -0.15 23.10
C GLY A 88 14.23 0.05 24.34
N ARG A 89 14.48 -1.06 25.04
CA ARG A 89 15.35 -1.17 26.21
C ARG A 89 16.12 -2.48 26.16
N LEU A 90 17.39 -2.43 26.55
CA LEU A 90 18.24 -3.59 26.78
C LEU A 90 18.62 -3.68 28.25
N ASP A 91 18.40 -4.84 28.84
CA ASP A 91 18.93 -5.19 30.15
C ASP A 91 20.13 -6.12 29.95
N LEU A 92 21.30 -5.68 30.38
CA LEU A 92 22.56 -6.40 30.19
C LEU A 92 22.91 -7.25 31.41
N ALA A 93 23.73 -8.28 31.21
CA ALA A 93 24.22 -9.14 32.29
C ALA A 93 25.07 -8.36 33.32
N SER A 94 25.65 -7.23 32.90
CA SER A 94 26.33 -6.26 33.77
C SER A 94 25.38 -5.47 34.69
N ARG A 95 24.06 -5.66 34.56
CA ARG A 95 22.97 -4.86 35.17
C ARG A 95 22.86 -3.43 34.64
N GLU A 96 23.63 -3.08 33.62
CA GLU A 96 23.45 -1.83 32.89
C GLU A 96 22.16 -1.91 32.05
N VAL A 97 21.38 -0.83 32.06
CA VAL A 97 20.17 -0.67 31.25
C VAL A 97 20.42 0.36 30.18
N ARG A 98 20.10 0.03 28.92
CA ARG A 98 20.24 0.94 27.78
C ARG A 98 18.90 1.16 27.11
N TYR A 99 18.46 2.41 27.03
CA TYR A 99 17.27 2.77 26.25
C TYR A 99 17.67 3.15 24.83
N ILE A 100 16.93 2.64 23.87
CA ILE A 100 17.15 2.82 22.44
C ILE A 100 16.01 3.65 21.85
N GLY A 101 16.36 4.65 21.05
CA GLY A 101 15.39 5.58 20.49
C GLY A 101 15.81 6.20 19.17
N ARG A 102 14.92 7.04 18.63
CA ARG A 102 15.08 7.66 17.30
C ARG A 102 16.28 8.61 17.21
N ILE A 103 16.53 9.33 18.30
CA ILE A 103 17.62 10.29 18.44
C ILE A 103 18.31 10.11 19.78
N GLY A 104 19.60 10.40 19.83
CA GLY A 104 20.37 10.39 21.07
C GLY A 104 19.93 11.53 22.00
N VAL A 105 19.41 11.19 23.18
CA VAL A 105 19.07 12.16 24.23
C VAL A 105 20.07 12.01 25.36
N ARG A 106 20.65 13.14 25.78
CA ARG A 106 21.65 13.19 26.85
C ARG A 106 21.24 14.15 27.94
N THR A 107 21.59 13.85 29.18
CA THR A 107 21.45 14.76 30.32
C THR A 107 22.35 16.00 30.13
N SER A 108 22.17 17.02 30.96
CA SER A 108 23.08 18.17 31.04
C SER A 108 24.52 17.77 31.42
N GLU A 109 24.67 16.68 32.17
CA GLU A 109 25.95 16.07 32.56
C GLU A 109 26.57 15.20 31.46
N HIS A 110 25.92 15.11 30.29
CA HIS A 110 26.32 14.34 29.11
C HIS A 110 26.16 12.81 29.24
N ASP A 111 25.45 12.34 30.25
CA ASP A 111 25.04 10.93 30.35
C ASP A 111 23.97 10.60 29.31
N SER A 112 24.04 9.39 28.74
CA SER A 112 23.09 8.94 27.74
C SER A 112 21.78 8.49 28.40
N LEU A 113 20.70 9.23 28.16
CA LEU A 113 19.33 8.79 28.51
C LEU A 113 18.81 7.86 27.42
N VAL A 114 18.93 8.28 26.17
CA VAL A 114 18.46 7.51 25.00
C VAL A 114 19.60 7.40 24.02
N ILE A 115 19.90 6.17 23.61
CA ILE A 115 20.91 5.88 22.58
C ILE A 115 20.22 5.94 21.23
N ASP A 116 20.79 6.74 20.31
CA ASP A 116 20.37 6.75 18.92
C ASP A 116 20.51 5.33 18.34
N TRP A 117 19.43 4.81 17.77
CA TRP A 117 19.41 3.48 17.17
C TRP A 117 20.47 3.26 16.08
N ARG A 118 20.98 4.33 15.48
CA ARG A 118 22.05 4.30 14.46
C ARG A 118 23.45 4.22 15.07
N ALA A 119 23.58 4.42 16.38
CA ALA A 119 24.86 4.38 17.08
C ALA A 119 25.36 2.94 17.25
N PRO A 120 26.69 2.69 17.22
CA PRO A 120 27.24 1.37 17.49
C PRO A 120 26.83 0.79 18.85
N ALA A 121 26.56 1.63 19.85
CA ALA A 121 26.11 1.19 21.17
C ALA A 121 24.69 0.59 21.19
N ALA A 122 23.88 0.85 20.16
CA ALA A 122 22.55 0.26 19.96
C ALA A 122 22.59 -1.02 19.10
N GLU A 123 23.77 -1.42 18.61
CA GLU A 123 23.92 -2.55 17.69
C GLU A 123 23.37 -3.86 18.26
N ASP A 124 23.58 -4.09 19.57
CA ASP A 124 23.11 -5.29 20.25
C ASP A 124 21.58 -5.38 20.29
N PHE A 125 20.85 -4.26 20.17
CA PHE A 125 19.40 -4.29 20.09
C PHE A 125 18.89 -5.09 18.89
N TYR A 126 19.59 -4.98 17.77
CA TYR A 126 19.22 -5.66 16.51
C TYR A 126 20.01 -6.95 16.27
N ARG A 127 21.20 -7.09 16.86
CA ARG A 127 22.10 -8.22 16.61
C ARG A 127 22.08 -9.27 17.70
N ALA A 128 21.76 -8.92 18.94
CA ALA A 128 21.74 -9.88 20.02
C ALA A 128 20.65 -10.92 19.76
N THR A 129 21.02 -12.17 20.03
CA THR A 129 20.23 -13.36 19.78
C THR A 129 20.40 -14.32 20.93
N PRO A 130 19.50 -15.29 21.10
CA PRO A 130 19.66 -16.26 22.18
C PRO A 130 20.92 -17.15 22.06
N GLU A 131 21.39 -17.42 20.84
CA GLU A 131 22.65 -18.15 20.59
C GLU A 131 23.92 -17.30 20.80
N ASP A 132 23.84 -16.01 20.45
CA ASP A 132 24.88 -14.99 20.70
C ASP A 132 24.23 -13.80 21.41
N PRO A 133 24.04 -13.85 22.75
CA PRO A 133 23.33 -12.82 23.50
C PRO A 133 24.09 -11.49 23.56
N ARG A 134 25.40 -11.49 23.29
CA ARG A 134 26.25 -10.29 23.34
C ARG A 134 26.17 -9.55 24.68
N GLY A 135 25.90 -10.30 25.76
CA GLY A 135 25.69 -9.75 27.10
C GLY A 135 24.31 -9.14 27.35
N VAL A 136 23.38 -9.20 26.39
CA VAL A 136 21.97 -8.84 26.56
C VAL A 136 21.23 -10.01 27.21
N VAL A 137 20.56 -9.73 28.32
CA VAL A 137 19.68 -10.70 29.01
C VAL A 137 18.27 -10.58 28.45
N ARG A 138 17.74 -9.36 28.44
CA ARG A 138 16.37 -9.06 28.00
C ARG A 138 16.40 -7.89 27.03
N ARG A 139 15.68 -8.05 25.92
CA ARG A 139 15.34 -6.97 25.00
C ARG A 139 13.86 -6.66 25.17
N ARG A 140 13.54 -5.44 25.58
CA ARG A 140 12.17 -4.94 25.69
C ARG A 140 11.88 -4.01 24.51
N VAL A 141 10.77 -4.24 23.83
CA VAL A 141 10.22 -3.35 22.81
C VAL A 141 9.08 -2.56 23.45
N LEU A 142 9.10 -1.24 23.28
CA LEU A 142 8.08 -0.33 23.78
C LEU A 142 7.22 0.15 22.60
N HIS A 143 5.91 0.00 22.74
CA HIS A 143 4.95 0.54 21.80
C HIS A 143 4.39 1.84 22.38
N SER A 144 4.67 2.94 21.70
CA SER A 144 4.23 4.28 22.13
C SER A 144 3.34 4.90 21.06
N ARG A 145 2.34 5.67 21.49
CA ARG A 145 1.53 6.55 20.65
C ARG A 145 1.76 7.99 21.11
N GLY A 146 2.47 8.78 20.31
CA GLY A 146 2.98 10.06 20.76
C GLY A 146 3.90 9.87 21.97
N HIS A 147 3.51 10.47 23.10
CA HIS A 147 4.28 10.42 24.34
C HIS A 147 3.81 9.32 25.29
N THR A 148 2.76 8.56 24.95
CA THR A 148 2.19 7.52 25.83
C THR A 148 2.62 6.12 25.41
N VAL A 149 3.22 5.36 26.33
CA VAL A 149 3.48 3.93 26.20
C VAL A 149 2.15 3.18 26.31
N VAL A 150 1.72 2.57 25.21
CA VAL A 150 0.45 1.83 25.12
C VAL A 150 0.64 0.34 25.36
N ASP A 151 1.83 -0.19 25.06
CA ASP A 151 2.12 -1.61 25.16
C ASP A 151 3.64 -1.86 25.26
N LEU A 152 4.04 -3.05 25.71
CA LEU A 152 5.43 -3.52 25.72
C LEU A 152 5.51 -5.04 25.55
N GLU A 153 6.62 -5.50 24.98
CA GLU A 153 6.92 -6.91 24.77
C GLU A 153 8.39 -7.21 25.11
N ASP A 154 8.63 -8.30 25.84
CA ASP A 154 9.97 -8.74 26.21
C ASP A 154 10.40 -9.96 25.36
N ASP A 155 11.63 -9.90 24.86
CA ASP A 155 12.37 -11.00 24.27
C ASP A 155 13.53 -11.39 25.19
N LEU A 156 13.52 -12.64 25.66
CA LEU A 156 14.51 -13.14 26.61
C LEU A 156 15.62 -13.86 25.85
N LEU A 157 16.80 -13.24 25.83
CA LEU A 157 17.97 -13.72 25.08
C LEU A 157 18.89 -14.58 25.94
N ASP A 158 18.99 -14.30 27.24
CA ASP A 158 19.73 -15.14 28.19
C ASP A 158 18.82 -15.58 29.35
N PRO A 159 18.18 -16.76 29.25
CA PRO A 159 17.31 -17.26 30.30
C PRO A 159 18.03 -17.56 31.61
N ASP A 160 19.31 -17.97 31.54
CA ASP A 160 20.10 -18.36 32.71
C ASP A 160 20.49 -17.13 33.55
N ALA A 161 20.55 -15.93 32.93
CA ALA A 161 20.83 -14.66 33.58
C ALA A 161 19.59 -13.83 33.98
N SER A 162 18.38 -14.39 33.84
CA SER A 162 17.10 -13.68 34.00
C SER A 162 16.57 -13.55 35.43
N ASP A 163 17.33 -13.99 36.43
CA ASP A 163 16.88 -14.08 37.82
C ASP A 163 16.38 -12.73 38.39
N GLY A 164 15.13 -12.73 38.86
CA GLY A 164 14.47 -11.57 39.46
C GLY A 164 13.91 -10.55 38.47
N MET A 165 13.96 -10.82 37.16
CA MET A 165 13.37 -9.95 36.14
C MET A 165 11.90 -10.29 35.88
N THR A 166 11.04 -9.25 35.82
CA THR A 166 9.68 -9.39 35.29
C THR A 166 9.75 -9.52 33.77
N ILE A 167 9.22 -10.60 33.20
CA ILE A 167 9.13 -10.78 31.74
C ILE A 167 7.65 -10.68 31.35
N VAL A 168 7.35 -9.89 30.33
CA VAL A 168 5.99 -9.62 29.83
C VAL A 168 5.86 -10.07 28.37
N GLY A 169 4.68 -10.58 27.99
CA GLY A 169 4.40 -11.01 26.61
C GLY A 169 4.89 -12.42 26.29
N ASP A 170 5.15 -12.70 25.01
CA ASP A 170 5.56 -14.03 24.50
C ASP A 170 6.86 -14.53 25.18
N GLY A 171 7.77 -13.61 25.54
CA GLY A 171 8.99 -13.93 26.27
C GLY A 171 8.76 -14.52 27.65
N ALA A 172 7.63 -14.21 28.31
CA ALA A 172 7.32 -14.73 29.65
C ALA A 172 7.04 -16.24 29.60
N PHE A 173 6.40 -16.69 28.52
CA PHE A 173 6.17 -18.10 28.23
C PHE A 173 7.46 -18.81 27.84
N LEU A 174 8.26 -18.25 26.92
CA LEU A 174 9.55 -18.83 26.56
C LEU A 174 10.49 -18.95 27.77
N ALA A 175 10.48 -17.96 28.67
CA ALA A 175 11.20 -17.99 29.94
C ALA A 175 10.71 -19.09 30.89
N SER A 176 9.41 -19.36 30.95
CA SER A 176 8.87 -20.45 31.78
C SER A 176 9.25 -21.82 31.21
N LEU A 177 9.21 -21.97 29.89
CA LEU A 177 9.67 -23.18 29.21
C LEU A 177 11.16 -23.43 29.44
N ALA A 178 12.00 -22.41 29.25
CA ALA A 178 13.46 -22.52 29.42
C ALA A 178 13.89 -22.87 30.86
N ARG A 179 13.10 -22.45 31.86
CA ARG A 179 13.35 -22.76 33.29
C ARG A 179 12.97 -24.18 33.69
N THR A 180 12.16 -24.87 32.89
CA THR A 180 11.78 -26.26 33.15
C THR A 180 12.96 -27.15 32.79
N ARG A 181 13.64 -27.72 33.80
CA ARG A 181 14.95 -28.42 33.70
C ARG A 181 14.96 -29.71 32.83
N GLU A 182 13.91 -29.99 32.07
CA GLU A 182 13.83 -31.15 31.19
C GLU A 182 14.41 -30.82 29.81
N GLY A 183 15.44 -31.55 29.37
CA GLY A 183 16.24 -31.22 28.18
C GLY A 183 15.43 -30.98 26.90
N ALA A 184 14.35 -31.72 26.68
CA ALA A 184 13.52 -31.59 25.48
C ALA A 184 12.84 -30.22 25.31
N MET A 185 12.50 -29.52 26.41
CA MET A 185 11.85 -28.20 26.34
C MET A 185 12.85 -27.08 26.08
N ARG A 186 14.08 -27.17 26.61
CA ARG A 186 15.17 -26.24 26.30
C ARG A 186 15.59 -26.35 24.83
N ASP A 187 15.61 -27.57 24.28
CA ASP A 187 15.93 -27.83 22.87
C ASP A 187 14.87 -27.23 21.91
N ILE A 188 13.60 -27.21 22.30
CA ILE A 188 12.51 -26.59 21.52
C ILE A 188 12.68 -25.07 21.45
N VAL A 189 12.92 -24.41 22.58
CA VAL A 189 13.12 -22.95 22.61
C VAL A 189 14.34 -22.56 21.77
N ALA A 190 15.45 -23.30 21.91
CA ALA A 190 16.63 -23.11 21.08
C ALA A 190 16.32 -23.33 19.59
N THR A 191 15.49 -24.31 19.24
CA THR A 191 15.06 -24.56 17.85
C THR A 191 14.24 -23.40 17.29
N ILE A 192 13.24 -22.90 18.04
CA ILE A 192 12.44 -21.72 17.65
C ILE A 192 13.37 -20.53 17.37
N GLN A 193 14.25 -20.22 18.32
CA GLN A 193 15.12 -19.05 18.25
C GLN A 193 16.12 -19.15 17.09
N ARG A 194 16.66 -20.35 16.83
CA ARG A 194 17.53 -20.61 15.67
C ARG A 194 16.80 -20.46 14.34
N GLU A 195 15.61 -21.07 14.19
CA GLU A 195 14.78 -20.95 12.98
C GLU A 195 14.48 -19.48 12.66
N GLN A 196 14.16 -18.67 13.68
CA GLN A 196 13.89 -17.24 13.51
C GLN A 196 15.15 -16.46 13.12
N ASP A 197 16.30 -16.71 13.76
CA ASP A 197 17.55 -15.99 13.46
C ASP A 197 18.05 -16.25 12.03
N GLU A 198 17.97 -17.50 11.57
CA GLU A 198 18.36 -17.88 10.20
C GLU A 198 17.61 -17.05 9.15
N VAL A 199 16.31 -16.81 9.38
CA VAL A 199 15.47 -15.95 8.51
C VAL A 199 15.87 -14.48 8.63
N ILE A 200 16.03 -13.97 9.86
CA ILE A 200 16.36 -12.56 10.13
C ILE A 200 17.67 -12.18 9.45
N ARG A 201 18.69 -13.05 9.54
CA ARG A 201 20.03 -12.81 9.00
C ARG A 201 20.24 -13.35 7.58
N ALA A 202 19.22 -13.92 6.95
CA ALA A 202 19.31 -14.40 5.57
C ALA A 202 19.86 -13.31 4.62
N PRO A 203 20.58 -13.67 3.54
CA PRO A 203 21.23 -12.70 2.66
C PRO A 203 20.31 -11.55 2.21
N ALA A 204 20.84 -10.33 2.17
CA ALA A 204 20.08 -9.14 1.77
C ALA A 204 19.75 -9.10 0.26
N ASP A 205 20.42 -9.94 -0.53
CA ASP A 205 20.24 -10.12 -1.96
C ASP A 205 19.29 -11.27 -2.28
N GLY A 206 18.50 -11.10 -3.35
CA GLY A 206 17.60 -12.13 -3.83
C GLY A 206 16.23 -12.12 -3.15
N THR A 207 15.63 -13.31 -3.06
CA THR A 207 14.30 -13.54 -2.48
C THR A 207 14.43 -14.47 -1.29
N VAL A 208 13.88 -14.08 -0.16
CA VAL A 208 13.67 -14.93 1.01
C VAL A 208 12.21 -15.33 1.04
N LEU A 209 11.94 -16.63 1.08
CA LEU A 209 10.61 -17.21 1.27
C LEU A 209 10.56 -17.82 2.67
N VAL A 210 9.64 -17.34 3.49
CA VAL A 210 9.40 -17.82 4.85
C VAL A 210 8.05 -18.53 4.85
N ARG A 211 8.06 -19.82 5.10
CA ARG A 211 6.85 -20.63 5.29
C ARG A 211 6.67 -20.97 6.75
N GLY A 212 5.44 -21.10 7.19
CA GLY A 212 5.15 -21.59 8.52
C GLY A 212 3.64 -21.65 8.77
N ALA A 213 3.23 -22.46 9.73
CA ALA A 213 1.83 -22.53 10.14
C ALA A 213 1.45 -21.32 11.03
N PRO A 214 0.18 -21.19 11.46
CA PRO A 214 -0.23 -20.15 12.39
C PRO A 214 0.51 -20.27 13.72
N GLY A 215 0.77 -19.12 14.37
CA GLY A 215 1.42 -19.08 15.68
C GLY A 215 2.92 -19.39 15.73
N THR A 216 3.59 -19.51 14.58
CA THR A 216 5.06 -19.68 14.49
C THR A 216 5.83 -18.35 14.49
N GLY A 217 5.15 -17.20 14.56
CA GLY A 217 5.77 -15.88 14.61
C GLY A 217 6.25 -15.32 13.26
N LYS A 218 5.77 -15.86 12.13
CA LYS A 218 6.22 -15.48 10.77
C LYS A 218 6.29 -13.97 10.52
N THR A 219 5.22 -13.26 10.86
CA THR A 219 5.13 -11.80 10.72
C THR A 219 6.23 -11.12 11.53
N ALA A 220 6.32 -11.40 12.83
CA ALA A 220 7.33 -10.82 13.71
C ALA A 220 8.77 -11.06 13.19
N VAL A 221 9.06 -12.27 12.69
CA VAL A 221 10.35 -12.61 12.07
C VAL A 221 10.63 -11.76 10.85
N ALA A 222 9.64 -11.56 9.96
CA ALA A 222 9.80 -10.70 8.79
C ALA A 222 10.02 -9.23 9.15
N LEU A 223 9.36 -8.75 10.21
CA LEU A 223 9.56 -7.39 10.74
C LEU A 223 10.96 -7.21 11.33
N HIS A 224 11.41 -8.15 12.15
CA HIS A 224 12.77 -8.16 12.69
C HIS A 224 13.81 -8.22 11.57
N ARG A 225 13.53 -8.96 10.49
CA ARG A 225 14.37 -8.96 9.30
C ARG A 225 14.46 -7.57 8.65
N VAL A 226 13.34 -6.85 8.50
CA VAL A 226 13.36 -5.48 7.96
C VAL A 226 14.22 -4.56 8.82
N ALA A 227 14.06 -4.64 10.15
CA ALA A 227 14.86 -3.88 11.10
C ALA A 227 16.36 -4.20 10.94
N TYR A 228 16.71 -5.49 10.88
CA TYR A 228 18.07 -5.95 10.65
C TYR A 228 18.64 -5.42 9.32
N LEU A 229 17.88 -5.46 8.22
CA LEU A 229 18.32 -4.97 6.91
C LEU A 229 18.54 -3.46 6.91
N LEU A 230 17.64 -2.68 7.51
CA LEU A 230 17.77 -1.23 7.60
C LEU A 230 18.96 -0.82 8.47
N PHE A 231 19.21 -1.55 9.56
CA PHE A 231 20.38 -1.32 10.41
C PHE A 231 21.69 -1.72 9.71
N ARG A 232 21.79 -2.99 9.27
CA ARG A 232 23.04 -3.56 8.72
C ARG A 232 23.40 -2.99 7.35
N HIS A 233 22.39 -2.68 6.54
CA HIS A 233 22.55 -2.26 5.15
C HIS A 233 21.93 -0.87 4.88
N ARG A 234 22.04 0.04 5.85
CA ARG A 234 21.49 1.42 5.81
C ARG A 234 21.70 2.17 4.49
N ARG A 235 22.89 2.04 3.87
CA ARG A 235 23.22 2.73 2.61
C ARG A 235 22.39 2.25 1.42
N ARG A 236 21.95 0.98 1.46
CA ARG A 236 21.19 0.35 0.38
C ARG A 236 19.69 0.57 0.53
N PHE A 237 19.18 0.42 1.75
CA PHE A 237 17.73 0.44 2.01
C PHE A 237 17.21 1.80 2.51
N GLY A 238 18.08 2.67 3.04
CA GLY A 238 17.68 3.96 3.60
C GLY A 238 17.20 4.99 2.58
N SER A 239 17.68 4.96 1.33
CA SER A 239 17.35 5.99 0.31
C SER A 239 16.17 5.64 -0.60
N ARG A 240 15.98 4.36 -0.92
CA ARG A 240 14.87 3.85 -1.75
C ARG A 240 13.73 3.25 -0.93
N GLY A 241 13.92 3.13 0.38
CA GLY A 241 12.96 2.59 1.32
C GLY A 241 12.67 1.09 1.18
N VAL A 242 11.91 0.60 2.14
CA VAL A 242 11.36 -0.75 2.25
C VAL A 242 9.84 -0.65 2.21
N LEU A 243 9.17 -1.43 1.36
CA LEU A 243 7.71 -1.54 1.36
C LEU A 243 7.30 -2.79 2.13
N VAL A 244 6.47 -2.66 3.16
CA VAL A 244 5.86 -3.78 3.88
C VAL A 244 4.37 -3.80 3.54
N ILE A 245 3.91 -4.90 2.94
CA ILE A 245 2.53 -5.08 2.51
C ILE A 245 1.85 -6.07 3.45
N GLY A 246 0.74 -5.61 4.04
CA GLY A 246 -0.17 -6.45 4.83
C GLY A 246 -1.48 -6.77 4.08
N PRO A 247 -2.21 -7.81 4.53
CA PRO A 247 -3.47 -8.25 3.91
C PRO A 247 -4.56 -7.17 3.97
N ASN A 248 -4.68 -6.44 5.08
CA ASN A 248 -5.73 -5.46 5.32
C ASN A 248 -5.24 -4.30 6.21
N ARG A 249 -6.04 -3.24 6.30
CA ARG A 249 -5.71 -2.03 7.08
C ARG A 249 -5.61 -2.27 8.58
N ARG A 250 -6.45 -3.14 9.14
CA ARG A 250 -6.42 -3.46 10.58
C ARG A 250 -5.10 -4.11 10.95
N PHE A 251 -4.65 -5.04 10.12
CA PHE A 251 -3.34 -5.66 10.23
C PHE A 251 -2.22 -4.62 10.12
N THR A 252 -2.21 -3.77 9.10
CA THR A 252 -1.14 -2.77 8.98
C THR A 252 -1.12 -1.79 10.15
N ALA A 253 -2.28 -1.38 10.65
CA ALA A 253 -2.38 -0.54 11.85
C ALA A 253 -1.92 -1.27 13.12
N TYR A 254 -2.08 -2.59 13.19
CA TYR A 254 -1.50 -3.42 14.25
C TYR A 254 0.03 -3.48 14.12
N ILE A 255 0.55 -3.73 12.92
CA ILE A 255 1.99 -3.80 12.68
C ILE A 255 2.69 -2.44 12.86
N GLU A 256 2.04 -1.32 12.53
CA GLU A 256 2.55 0.02 12.84
C GLU A 256 2.79 0.23 14.34
N ARG A 257 2.01 -0.43 15.20
CA ARG A 257 2.21 -0.40 16.66
C ARG A 257 3.44 -1.21 17.07
N VAL A 258 3.71 -2.34 16.39
CA VAL A 258 4.80 -3.28 16.70
C VAL A 258 6.14 -2.82 16.09
N LEU A 259 6.08 -2.12 14.96
CA LEU A 259 7.22 -1.44 14.34
C LEU A 259 6.97 0.07 14.29
N PRO A 260 7.05 0.80 15.41
CA PRO A 260 7.15 2.24 15.34
C PRO A 260 8.42 2.60 14.57
N SER A 261 8.25 3.07 13.32
CA SER A 261 9.21 3.91 12.59
C SER A 261 10.66 3.39 12.55
N LEU A 262 10.91 2.39 11.72
CA LEU A 262 12.28 2.07 11.30
C LEU A 262 12.81 3.21 10.42
N GLY A 263 13.36 4.26 11.04
CA GLY A 263 14.04 5.39 10.40
C GLY A 263 13.17 6.24 9.46
N GLU A 264 13.24 7.56 9.62
CA GLU A 264 12.77 8.61 8.68
C GLU A 264 12.42 8.10 7.27
N GLY A 265 11.13 7.85 7.00
CA GLY A 265 10.61 7.50 5.67
C GLY A 265 11.18 6.23 5.00
N SER A 266 12.01 5.44 5.70
CA SER A 266 12.75 4.33 5.08
C SER A 266 12.01 3.00 5.09
N ALA A 267 10.91 2.88 5.84
CA ALA A 267 9.96 1.77 5.75
C ALA A 267 8.54 2.34 5.59
N THR A 268 7.84 1.95 4.51
CA THR A 268 6.44 2.28 4.27
C THR A 268 5.59 1.05 4.51
N LEU A 269 4.64 1.13 5.44
CA LEU A 269 3.63 0.10 5.65
C LEU A 269 2.38 0.47 4.84
N ARG A 270 1.86 -0.47 4.06
CA ARG A 270 0.64 -0.27 3.24
C ARG A 270 -0.20 -1.53 3.24
N SER A 271 -1.52 -1.38 3.30
CA SER A 271 -2.41 -2.47 2.93
C SER A 271 -2.50 -2.57 1.40
N LEU A 272 -2.89 -3.73 0.87
CA LEU A 272 -3.16 -3.87 -0.56
C LEU A 272 -4.22 -2.87 -1.06
N GLY A 273 -5.13 -2.43 -0.18
CA GLY A 273 -6.19 -1.47 -0.49
C GLY A 273 -5.71 -0.04 -0.76
N ASP A 274 -4.47 0.28 -0.37
CA ASP A 274 -3.94 1.66 -0.26
C ASP A 274 -2.67 1.89 -1.08
N LEU A 275 -2.33 0.93 -1.94
CA LEU A 275 -1.13 0.97 -2.77
C LEU A 275 -1.25 1.92 -3.96
N VAL A 276 -2.47 2.30 -4.33
CA VAL A 276 -2.74 3.30 -5.37
C VAL A 276 -3.13 4.61 -4.68
N GLU A 277 -2.42 5.68 -5.03
CA GLU A 277 -2.64 7.00 -4.44
C GLU A 277 -4.06 7.51 -4.68
N GLY A 278 -4.68 8.08 -3.66
CA GLY A 278 -6.07 8.59 -3.71
C GLY A 278 -7.13 7.49 -3.75
N VAL A 279 -6.75 6.21 -3.65
CA VAL A 279 -7.68 5.08 -3.61
C VAL A 279 -7.59 4.40 -2.26
N THR A 280 -8.76 4.03 -1.73
CA THR A 280 -8.88 3.29 -0.48
C THR A 280 -9.96 2.23 -0.69
N ALA A 281 -9.54 0.98 -0.76
CA ALA A 281 -10.47 -0.15 -0.78
C ALA A 281 -10.67 -0.70 0.63
N THR A 282 -11.93 -0.89 1.01
CA THR A 282 -12.32 -1.44 2.32
C THR A 282 -13.16 -2.70 2.20
N VAL A 283 -13.57 -3.07 0.99
CA VAL A 283 -14.51 -4.17 0.73
C VAL A 283 -13.84 -5.24 -0.12
N HIS A 284 -14.18 -6.51 0.12
CA HIS A 284 -13.80 -7.62 -0.74
C HIS A 284 -14.94 -7.95 -1.72
N ASP A 285 -14.59 -8.23 -2.97
CA ASP A 285 -15.56 -8.78 -3.92
C ASP A 285 -15.98 -10.21 -3.51
N PRO A 286 -17.21 -10.64 -3.85
CA PRO A 286 -17.60 -12.04 -3.76
C PRO A 286 -16.60 -12.96 -4.50
N PRO A 287 -16.41 -14.22 -4.07
CA PRO A 287 -15.36 -15.11 -4.59
C PRO A 287 -15.30 -15.20 -6.12
N GLU A 288 -16.46 -15.34 -6.79
CA GLU A 288 -16.54 -15.44 -8.25
C GLU A 288 -16.05 -14.17 -8.96
N THR A 289 -16.47 -13.00 -8.49
CA THR A 289 -16.06 -11.69 -9.02
C THR A 289 -14.59 -11.42 -8.71
N ALA A 290 -14.15 -11.72 -7.49
CA ALA A 290 -12.76 -11.57 -7.05
C ALA A 290 -11.81 -12.40 -7.93
N ARG A 291 -12.19 -13.64 -8.25
CA ARG A 291 -11.43 -14.53 -9.15
C ARG A 291 -11.24 -13.92 -10.53
N VAL A 292 -12.32 -13.39 -11.13
CA VAL A 292 -12.29 -12.84 -12.49
C VAL A 292 -11.47 -11.55 -12.54
N LYS A 293 -11.67 -10.64 -11.58
CA LYS A 293 -10.90 -9.39 -11.50
C LYS A 293 -9.43 -9.63 -11.20
N GLY A 294 -9.11 -10.52 -10.26
CA GLY A 294 -7.72 -10.82 -9.89
C GLY A 294 -6.95 -11.68 -10.91
N ALA A 295 -7.63 -12.33 -11.86
CA ALA A 295 -7.00 -13.18 -12.87
C ALA A 295 -6.10 -12.39 -13.83
N GLY A 296 -4.99 -13.00 -14.25
CA GLY A 296 -4.03 -12.37 -15.17
C GLY A 296 -4.61 -12.03 -16.55
N ALA A 297 -5.69 -12.69 -16.96
CA ALA A 297 -6.43 -12.41 -18.19
C ALA A 297 -7.01 -10.99 -18.21
N MET A 298 -7.34 -10.42 -17.03
CA MET A 298 -7.89 -9.07 -16.90
C MET A 298 -6.93 -8.00 -17.45
N ALA A 299 -5.61 -8.22 -17.41
CA ALA A 299 -4.65 -7.29 -18.02
C ALA A 299 -4.84 -7.14 -19.54
N ALA A 300 -5.30 -8.18 -20.25
CA ALA A 300 -5.62 -8.08 -21.68
C ALA A 300 -6.93 -7.33 -21.93
N VAL A 301 -7.91 -7.54 -21.06
CA VAL A 301 -9.22 -6.87 -21.06
C VAL A 301 -9.06 -5.38 -20.86
N LEU A 302 -8.33 -4.97 -19.81
CA LEU A 302 -8.04 -3.56 -19.52
C LEU A 302 -7.30 -2.88 -20.66
N ARG A 303 -6.35 -3.59 -21.30
CA ARG A 303 -5.65 -3.06 -22.49
C ARG A 303 -6.61 -2.81 -23.65
N ARG A 304 -7.59 -3.69 -23.88
CA ARG A 304 -8.62 -3.50 -24.92
C ARG A 304 -9.62 -2.41 -24.52
N ALA A 305 -9.99 -2.31 -23.24
CA ALA A 305 -10.84 -1.23 -22.73
C ALA A 305 -10.21 0.15 -22.91
N VAL A 306 -8.91 0.27 -22.63
CA VAL A 306 -8.11 1.46 -22.90
C VAL A 306 -8.02 1.73 -24.41
N ALA A 307 -7.89 0.69 -25.23
CA ALA A 307 -7.86 0.84 -26.69
C ALA A 307 -9.22 1.17 -27.32
N ASP A 308 -10.34 0.85 -26.66
CA ASP A 308 -11.69 1.20 -27.13
C ASP A 308 -11.92 2.72 -27.04
N HIS A 309 -12.83 3.22 -27.87
CA HIS A 309 -13.28 4.62 -27.82
C HIS A 309 -13.83 4.95 -26.43
N PRO A 310 -13.64 6.17 -25.89
CA PRO A 310 -14.33 6.57 -24.66
C PRO A 310 -15.86 6.62 -24.87
N PRO A 311 -16.67 6.55 -23.80
CA PRO A 311 -18.11 6.76 -23.90
C PRO A 311 -18.42 8.12 -24.56
N GLY A 312 -19.35 8.14 -25.52
CA GLY A 312 -19.74 9.36 -26.23
C GLY A 312 -18.73 9.88 -27.25
N ALA A 313 -17.69 9.11 -27.61
CA ALA A 313 -16.75 9.50 -28.66
C ALA A 313 -17.49 9.72 -30.00
N PRO A 314 -17.18 10.81 -30.73
CA PRO A 314 -17.74 11.02 -32.06
C PRO A 314 -17.21 10.00 -33.08
N ASP A 315 -18.07 9.61 -34.01
CA ASP A 315 -17.79 8.63 -35.06
C ASP A 315 -17.32 9.26 -36.39
N GLU A 316 -17.31 10.58 -36.45
CA GLU A 316 -16.97 11.36 -37.64
C GLU A 316 -16.28 12.67 -37.26
N LEU A 317 -15.22 13.03 -37.98
CA LEU A 317 -14.56 14.33 -37.87
C LEU A 317 -14.79 15.14 -39.14
N ARG A 318 -15.37 16.33 -39.00
CA ARG A 318 -15.61 17.27 -40.10
C ARG A 318 -14.91 18.60 -39.82
N VAL A 319 -14.07 19.05 -40.74
CA VAL A 319 -13.38 20.35 -40.69
C VAL A 319 -13.58 21.08 -42.00
N VAL A 320 -13.47 22.42 -41.98
CA VAL A 320 -13.61 23.25 -43.18
C VAL A 320 -12.30 23.95 -43.46
N HIS A 321 -11.78 23.84 -44.67
CA HIS A 321 -10.58 24.58 -45.09
C HIS A 321 -10.84 25.24 -46.43
N LYS A 322 -10.85 26.59 -46.46
CA LYS A 322 -11.07 27.39 -47.67
C LYS A 322 -12.34 26.96 -48.46
N GLY A 323 -13.49 26.93 -47.77
CA GLY A 323 -14.77 26.48 -48.35
C GLY A 323 -14.92 24.97 -48.51
N VAL A 324 -13.84 24.19 -48.51
CA VAL A 324 -13.88 22.73 -48.71
C VAL A 324 -14.11 21.99 -47.38
N VAL A 325 -15.14 21.15 -47.33
CA VAL A 325 -15.43 20.29 -46.17
C VAL A 325 -14.64 18.98 -46.27
N VAL A 326 -13.75 18.74 -45.31
CA VAL A 326 -12.96 17.51 -45.21
C VAL A 326 -13.53 16.65 -44.09
N THR A 327 -13.84 15.39 -44.41
CA THR A 327 -14.51 14.46 -43.48
C THR A 327 -13.72 13.16 -43.33
N LEU A 328 -13.51 12.74 -42.07
CA LEU A 328 -13.03 11.39 -41.72
C LEU A 328 -14.16 10.57 -41.13
N ASP A 329 -14.40 9.39 -41.69
CA ASP A 329 -15.40 8.43 -41.21
C ASP A 329 -14.87 7.53 -40.08
N ARG A 330 -15.79 6.79 -39.45
CA ARG A 330 -15.49 5.83 -38.38
C ARG A 330 -14.40 4.83 -38.78
N ALA A 331 -14.44 4.31 -40.01
CA ALA A 331 -13.48 3.31 -40.46
C ALA A 331 -12.04 3.87 -40.50
N ARG A 332 -11.85 5.11 -40.96
CA ARG A 332 -10.53 5.76 -40.97
C ARG A 332 -10.09 6.13 -39.56
N LEU A 333 -10.99 6.62 -38.71
CA LEU A 333 -10.73 6.90 -37.30
C LEU A 333 -10.29 5.63 -36.53
N ASP A 334 -10.99 4.50 -36.70
CA ASP A 334 -10.66 3.22 -36.06
C ASP A 334 -9.26 2.71 -36.47
N ARG A 335 -8.89 2.92 -37.75
CA ARG A 335 -7.53 2.62 -38.24
C ARG A 335 -6.48 3.48 -37.55
N ILE A 336 -6.70 4.80 -37.47
CA ILE A 336 -5.78 5.74 -36.79
C ILE A 336 -5.62 5.35 -35.31
N ARG A 337 -6.73 5.09 -34.62
CA ARG A 337 -6.73 4.67 -33.20
C ARG A 337 -5.95 3.37 -32.98
N THR A 338 -6.22 2.36 -33.79
CA THR A 338 -5.50 1.07 -33.72
C THR A 338 -4.01 1.26 -33.96
N GLU A 339 -3.65 2.13 -34.90
CA GLU A 339 -2.26 2.45 -35.19
C GLU A 339 -1.56 3.19 -34.05
N LEU A 340 -2.22 4.17 -33.42
CA LEU A 340 -1.73 4.88 -32.24
C LEU A 340 -1.39 3.91 -31.10
N HIS A 341 -2.26 2.94 -30.83
CA HIS A 341 -2.02 1.93 -29.80
C HIS A 341 -0.93 0.91 -30.20
N ARG A 342 -0.79 0.58 -31.49
CA ARG A 342 0.22 -0.37 -31.98
C ARG A 342 1.63 0.24 -32.07
N ARG A 343 1.75 1.47 -32.58
CA ARG A 343 3.01 2.20 -32.80
C ARG A 343 3.40 3.08 -31.60
N GLY A 344 2.55 3.16 -30.58
CA GLY A 344 2.76 3.89 -29.34
C GLY A 344 4.02 3.47 -28.58
N ARG A 345 5.10 4.27 -28.63
CA ARG A 345 6.07 4.33 -27.53
C ARG A 345 5.49 5.26 -26.47
N GLY A 346 5.34 4.81 -25.23
CA GLY A 346 4.77 5.61 -24.13
C GLY A 346 3.28 5.36 -23.88
N SER A 347 2.71 6.15 -22.98
CA SER A 347 1.36 5.95 -22.44
C SER A 347 0.26 6.62 -23.29
N VAL A 348 -1.00 6.25 -23.05
CA VAL A 348 -2.15 6.77 -23.83
C VAL A 348 -2.34 8.28 -23.68
N ASN A 349 -2.20 8.81 -22.47
CA ASN A 349 -2.34 10.25 -22.21
C ASN A 349 -1.23 11.05 -22.89
N ALA A 350 0.00 10.53 -22.89
CA ALA A 350 1.14 11.12 -23.59
C ALA A 350 1.01 11.05 -25.13
N ALA A 351 0.16 10.18 -25.66
CA ALA A 351 -0.04 10.04 -27.10
C ALA A 351 -0.95 11.12 -27.72
N ARG A 352 -1.58 11.99 -26.92
CA ARG A 352 -2.53 13.01 -27.42
C ARG A 352 -1.95 13.91 -28.51
N GLY A 353 -0.70 14.36 -28.35
CA GLY A 353 -0.03 15.16 -29.38
C GLY A 353 0.13 14.38 -30.70
N ARG A 354 0.56 13.12 -30.63
CA ARG A 354 0.67 12.25 -31.81
C ARG A 354 -0.69 11.92 -32.43
N ALA A 355 -1.74 11.79 -31.61
CA ALA A 355 -3.09 11.60 -32.11
C ALA A 355 -3.55 12.80 -32.95
N ALA A 356 -3.25 14.03 -32.50
CA ALA A 356 -3.51 15.23 -33.26
C ALA A 356 -2.75 15.23 -34.60
N GLU A 357 -1.44 14.92 -34.60
CA GLU A 357 -0.65 14.84 -35.84
C GLU A 357 -1.22 13.79 -36.83
N MET A 358 -1.56 12.59 -36.36
CA MET A 358 -2.10 11.55 -37.24
C MET A 358 -3.50 11.89 -37.80
N LEU A 359 -4.31 12.63 -37.04
CA LEU A 359 -5.59 13.15 -37.55
C LEU A 359 -5.36 14.21 -38.61
N LEU A 360 -4.41 15.13 -38.42
CA LEU A 360 -4.03 16.14 -39.40
C LEU A 360 -3.48 15.50 -40.68
N ASP A 361 -2.63 14.49 -40.56
CA ASP A 361 -2.12 13.71 -41.69
C ASP A 361 -3.26 13.08 -42.49
N ALA A 362 -4.20 12.43 -41.81
CA ALA A 362 -5.35 11.80 -42.46
C ALA A 362 -6.31 12.82 -43.10
N LEU A 363 -6.49 13.99 -42.47
CA LEU A 363 -7.26 15.10 -43.03
C LEU A 363 -6.58 15.69 -44.25
N TRP A 364 -5.25 15.87 -44.22
CA TRP A 364 -4.48 16.37 -45.36
C TRP A 364 -4.55 15.41 -46.54
N GLU A 365 -4.33 14.10 -46.32
CA GLU A 365 -4.50 13.07 -47.34
C GLU A 365 -5.91 13.13 -47.94
N ARG A 366 -6.94 13.23 -47.09
CA ARG A 366 -8.33 13.32 -47.56
C ARG A 366 -8.61 14.61 -48.32
N PHE A 367 -8.05 15.73 -47.90
CA PHE A 367 -8.15 17.02 -48.58
C PHE A 367 -7.50 16.93 -49.98
N THR A 368 -6.33 16.31 -50.09
CA THR A 368 -5.69 16.08 -51.38
C THR A 368 -6.49 15.14 -52.29
N ASP A 369 -7.12 14.11 -51.73
CA ASP A 369 -7.96 13.16 -52.49
C ASP A 369 -9.19 13.82 -53.14
N ILE A 370 -9.71 14.90 -52.54
CA ILE A 370 -10.91 15.61 -53.01
C ILE A 370 -10.59 16.85 -53.87
N GLY A 371 -9.34 17.00 -54.34
CA GLY A 371 -8.91 18.10 -55.22
C GLY A 371 -8.07 19.18 -54.54
N GLY A 372 -7.87 19.09 -53.22
CA GLY A 372 -6.85 19.83 -52.49
C GLY A 372 -6.84 21.35 -52.72
N PRO A 373 -5.66 21.97 -52.94
CA PRO A 373 -5.53 23.41 -53.16
C PRO A 373 -6.34 23.94 -54.36
N GLU A 374 -6.50 23.15 -55.43
CA GLU A 374 -7.21 23.58 -56.64
C GLU A 374 -8.72 23.69 -56.39
N ALA A 375 -9.30 22.74 -55.64
CA ALA A 375 -10.69 22.83 -55.22
C ALA A 375 -10.93 24.00 -54.24
N ALA A 376 -9.98 24.25 -53.34
CA ALA A 376 -10.02 25.37 -52.41
C ALA A 376 -9.89 26.73 -53.12
N GLU A 377 -9.02 26.85 -54.12
CA GLU A 377 -8.87 28.06 -54.94
C GLU A 377 -10.13 28.31 -55.81
N ALA A 378 -10.78 27.25 -56.30
CA ALA A 378 -12.04 27.36 -57.03
C ALA A 378 -13.22 27.82 -56.14
N GLU A 379 -13.32 27.30 -54.91
CA GLU A 379 -14.33 27.72 -53.93
C GLU A 379 -14.07 29.14 -53.41
N GLU A 380 -12.83 29.50 -53.06
CA GLU A 380 -12.48 30.89 -52.70
C GLU A 380 -12.79 31.86 -53.86
N GLY A 381 -12.52 31.46 -55.10
CA GLY A 381 -12.88 32.23 -56.29
C GLY A 381 -14.39 32.36 -56.51
N ALA A 382 -15.16 31.31 -56.22
CA ALA A 382 -16.62 31.33 -56.28
C ALA A 382 -17.24 32.21 -55.18
N GLU A 383 -16.70 32.16 -53.96
CA GLU A 383 -17.11 32.99 -52.84
C GLU A 383 -16.76 34.46 -53.09
N ALA A 384 -15.53 34.76 -53.54
CA ALA A 384 -15.13 36.11 -53.95
C ALA A 384 -15.97 36.61 -55.13
N GLY A 385 -16.32 35.75 -56.08
CA GLY A 385 -17.24 36.06 -57.18
C GLY A 385 -18.66 36.39 -56.70
N LEU A 386 -19.16 35.67 -55.70
CA LEU A 386 -20.47 35.91 -55.08
C LEU A 386 -20.48 37.21 -54.27
N TRP A 387 -19.45 37.46 -53.46
CA TRP A 387 -19.28 38.72 -52.73
C TRP A 387 -19.12 39.91 -53.68
N ASN A 388 -18.34 39.77 -54.75
CA ASN A 388 -18.23 40.79 -55.79
C ASN A 388 -19.56 41.03 -56.52
N ALA A 389 -20.37 39.99 -56.76
CA ALA A 389 -21.70 40.13 -57.35
C ALA A 389 -22.70 40.82 -56.41
N ILE A 390 -22.63 40.56 -55.10
CA ILE A 390 -23.43 41.22 -54.06
C ILE A 390 -23.00 42.68 -53.89
N LEU A 391 -21.69 42.94 -53.80
CA LEU A 391 -21.11 44.28 -53.71
C LEU A 391 -21.40 45.13 -54.96
N ALA A 392 -21.42 44.51 -56.14
CA ALA A 392 -21.81 45.16 -57.39
C ALA A 392 -23.32 45.46 -57.47
N ALA A 393 -24.17 44.68 -56.80
CA ALA A 393 -25.62 44.93 -56.73
C ALA A 393 -25.96 46.14 -55.82
N ASP A 394 -25.15 46.40 -54.79
CA ASP A 394 -25.30 47.53 -53.86
C ASP A 394 -24.38 48.73 -54.16
N GLY A 395 -23.64 48.71 -55.27
CA GLY A 395 -22.85 49.86 -55.75
C GLY A 395 -21.57 50.18 -54.97
N LEU A 396 -21.01 49.21 -54.23
CA LEU A 396 -19.76 49.37 -53.48
C LEU A 396 -18.63 48.61 -54.20
N ALA A 397 -17.72 49.35 -54.85
CA ALA A 397 -16.53 48.75 -55.46
C ALA A 397 -15.47 48.38 -54.40
N SER A 398 -14.74 47.31 -54.71
CA SER A 398 -13.75 46.54 -53.93
C SER A 398 -12.76 47.33 -53.06
N LEU A 399 -12.46 46.79 -51.88
CA LEU A 399 -11.23 47.08 -51.13
C LEU A 399 -10.16 46.05 -51.51
N ASP A 400 -8.96 46.54 -51.80
CA ASP A 400 -7.78 45.74 -52.19
C ASP A 400 -7.32 44.79 -51.07
N ASP A 401 -6.99 43.55 -51.45
CA ASP A 401 -6.38 42.54 -50.59
C ASP A 401 -4.88 42.81 -50.38
N GLU A 402 -4.48 43.05 -49.13
CA GLU A 402 -3.08 43.06 -48.68
C GLU A 402 -2.57 41.62 -48.48
N PRO A 403 -1.44 41.20 -49.06
CA PRO A 403 -0.91 39.86 -48.84
C PRO A 403 -0.20 39.77 -47.48
N ALA A 404 -0.70 38.89 -46.62
CA ALA A 404 -0.09 38.53 -45.35
C ALA A 404 1.34 37.98 -45.53
N ARG A 405 2.31 38.64 -44.89
CA ARG A 405 3.73 38.24 -44.85
C ARG A 405 3.91 36.94 -44.05
N GLY A 406 4.27 35.86 -44.74
CA GLY A 406 4.61 34.57 -44.13
C GLY A 406 6.04 34.53 -43.59
N GLY A 407 6.19 34.30 -42.28
CA GLY A 407 7.46 33.95 -41.65
C GLY A 407 7.91 32.55 -42.06
N ARG A 408 9.11 32.45 -42.63
CA ARG A 408 9.79 31.18 -42.94
C ARG A 408 10.35 30.61 -41.65
N ASN A 409 10.00 29.36 -41.33
CA ASN A 409 10.89 28.37 -40.71
C ASN A 409 10.22 26.98 -40.70
N GLY A 410 10.73 26.05 -41.51
CA GLY A 410 10.33 24.65 -41.51
C GLY A 410 10.48 24.01 -42.90
N ASN A 411 11.24 22.91 -42.99
CA ASN A 411 11.62 22.23 -44.24
C ASN A 411 10.48 21.36 -44.84
N GLY A 412 9.23 21.85 -44.83
CA GLY A 412 8.02 21.14 -45.29
C GLY A 412 7.21 21.96 -46.30
N ASP A 413 6.26 21.31 -46.99
CA ASP A 413 5.34 21.98 -47.92
C ASP A 413 4.61 23.14 -47.21
N PRO A 414 4.81 24.41 -47.61
CA PRO A 414 4.20 25.56 -46.96
C PRO A 414 2.67 25.53 -47.01
N LYS A 415 2.06 24.87 -47.99
CA LYS A 415 0.59 24.70 -48.06
C LYS A 415 0.08 23.80 -46.94
N ARG A 416 0.79 22.71 -46.63
CA ARG A 416 0.47 21.83 -45.49
C ARG A 416 0.61 22.55 -44.15
N GLY A 417 1.67 23.34 -43.97
CA GLY A 417 1.86 24.12 -42.74
C GLY A 417 0.70 25.08 -42.46
N GLN A 418 0.17 25.74 -43.49
CA GLN A 418 -1.00 26.62 -43.38
C GLN A 418 -2.30 25.85 -43.11
N PHE A 419 -2.47 24.68 -43.76
CA PHE A 419 -3.61 23.79 -43.49
C PHE A 419 -3.64 23.36 -42.03
N ASP A 420 -2.53 22.83 -41.52
CA ASP A 420 -2.43 22.33 -40.16
C ASP A 420 -2.69 23.44 -39.12
N ALA A 421 -2.18 24.65 -39.35
CA ALA A 421 -2.41 25.80 -38.48
C ALA A 421 -3.91 26.17 -38.42
N ARG A 422 -4.56 26.32 -39.58
CA ARG A 422 -6.00 26.67 -39.65
C ARG A 422 -6.92 25.58 -39.12
N VAL A 423 -6.58 24.30 -39.30
CA VAL A 423 -7.39 23.20 -38.76
C VAL A 423 -7.26 23.13 -37.24
N ARG A 424 -6.06 23.34 -36.67
CA ARG A 424 -5.86 23.36 -35.21
C ARG A 424 -6.64 24.46 -34.52
N GLU A 425 -6.87 25.59 -35.18
CA GLU A 425 -7.65 26.73 -34.65
C GLU A 425 -9.17 26.48 -34.66
N GLN A 426 -9.66 25.48 -35.40
CA GLN A 426 -11.09 25.18 -35.44
C GLN A 426 -11.55 24.48 -34.16
N ARG A 427 -12.66 24.97 -33.61
CA ARG A 427 -13.36 24.31 -32.50
C ARG A 427 -13.75 22.88 -32.85
N ALA A 428 -14.25 22.64 -34.06
CA ALA A 428 -14.63 21.30 -34.52
C ALA A 428 -13.50 20.27 -34.38
N PHE A 429 -12.26 20.66 -34.71
CA PHE A 429 -11.09 19.78 -34.54
C PHE A 429 -10.70 19.61 -33.07
N THR A 430 -10.66 20.70 -32.31
CA THR A 430 -10.26 20.67 -30.89
C THR A 430 -11.27 19.89 -30.04
N ASP A 431 -12.57 20.14 -30.20
CA ASP A 431 -13.66 19.46 -29.49
C ASP A 431 -13.69 17.97 -29.86
N PHE A 432 -13.52 17.64 -31.15
CA PHE A 432 -13.39 16.25 -31.59
C PHE A 432 -12.19 15.57 -30.94
N LEU A 433 -11.01 16.19 -30.94
CA LEU A 433 -9.81 15.61 -30.34
C LEU A 433 -9.98 15.41 -28.83
N VAL A 434 -10.63 16.35 -28.12
CA VAL A 434 -10.94 16.20 -26.69
C VAL A 434 -11.87 15.01 -26.45
N SER A 435 -12.93 14.84 -27.22
CA SER A 435 -13.90 13.75 -27.03
C SER A 435 -13.42 12.40 -27.57
N TRP A 436 -12.63 12.38 -28.64
CA TRP A 436 -12.14 11.16 -29.29
C TRP A 436 -10.86 10.60 -28.64
N TRP A 437 -9.99 11.49 -28.15
CA TRP A 437 -8.77 11.15 -27.40
C TRP A 437 -8.63 11.96 -26.10
N PRO A 438 -9.56 11.80 -25.14
CA PRO A 438 -9.51 12.50 -23.87
C PRO A 438 -8.29 12.06 -23.05
N ILE A 439 -7.81 12.97 -22.21
CA ILE A 439 -6.93 12.61 -21.09
C ILE A 439 -7.82 11.87 -20.09
N ARG A 440 -7.55 10.59 -19.85
CA ARG A 440 -8.38 9.74 -18.99
C ARG A 440 -7.66 9.40 -17.69
N ARG A 441 -8.43 9.27 -16.61
CA ARG A 441 -7.96 8.70 -15.34
C ARG A 441 -8.28 7.20 -15.29
N PRO A 442 -7.54 6.41 -14.50
CA PRO A 442 -7.82 4.98 -14.32
C PRO A 442 -9.27 4.69 -13.91
N LEU A 443 -9.79 5.47 -12.97
CA LEU A 443 -11.16 5.29 -12.46
C LEU A 443 -12.21 5.47 -13.55
N ASP A 444 -12.06 6.47 -14.45
CA ASP A 444 -13.00 6.70 -15.55
C ASP A 444 -13.10 5.49 -16.48
N VAL A 445 -11.96 4.84 -16.76
CA VAL A 445 -11.93 3.65 -17.60
C VAL A 445 -12.59 2.48 -16.88
N LEU A 446 -12.30 2.29 -15.59
CA LEU A 446 -12.91 1.22 -14.79
C LEU A 446 -14.44 1.40 -14.70
N ARG A 447 -14.92 2.60 -14.36
CA ARG A 447 -16.35 2.94 -14.30
C ARG A 447 -17.05 2.75 -15.64
N SER A 448 -16.38 3.06 -16.75
CA SER A 448 -16.96 2.81 -18.07
C SER A 448 -17.24 1.32 -18.32
N LEU A 449 -16.48 0.41 -17.70
CA LEU A 449 -16.72 -1.03 -17.79
C LEU A 449 -17.91 -1.50 -16.93
N GLY A 450 -18.55 -0.60 -16.19
CA GLY A 450 -19.88 -0.84 -15.61
C GLY A 450 -20.99 -1.00 -16.65
N ASP A 451 -20.77 -0.61 -17.91
CA ASP A 451 -21.62 -0.97 -19.06
C ASP A 451 -21.29 -2.40 -19.52
N PRO A 452 -22.22 -3.38 -19.37
CA PRO A 452 -21.99 -4.76 -19.77
C PRO A 452 -21.67 -4.92 -21.26
N ALA A 453 -22.19 -4.06 -22.13
CA ALA A 453 -21.89 -4.11 -23.57
C ALA A 453 -20.43 -3.74 -23.83
N ARG A 454 -19.90 -2.72 -23.14
CA ARG A 454 -18.49 -2.33 -23.22
C ARG A 454 -17.58 -3.39 -22.61
N LEU A 455 -17.91 -3.92 -21.43
CA LEU A 455 -17.13 -4.99 -20.82
C LEU A 455 -17.10 -6.23 -21.73
N ARG A 456 -18.21 -6.60 -22.36
CA ARG A 456 -18.28 -7.73 -23.31
C ARG A 456 -17.36 -7.55 -24.52
N ARG A 457 -17.29 -6.33 -25.09
CA ARG A 457 -16.36 -6.01 -26.19
C ARG A 457 -14.90 -6.09 -25.73
N ALA A 458 -14.59 -5.54 -24.56
CA ALA A 458 -13.26 -5.58 -23.97
C ALA A 458 -12.86 -7.00 -23.53
N ALA A 459 -13.80 -7.82 -23.08
CA ALA A 459 -13.60 -9.19 -22.62
C ALA A 459 -13.15 -10.11 -23.76
N GLY A 460 -13.81 -10.04 -24.92
CA GLY A 460 -13.52 -10.94 -26.04
C GLY A 460 -13.69 -12.41 -25.64
N ARG A 461 -12.58 -13.17 -25.62
CA ARG A 461 -12.55 -14.58 -25.18
C ARG A 461 -11.85 -14.78 -23.83
N ASP A 462 -11.41 -13.71 -23.19
CA ASP A 462 -10.63 -13.77 -21.94
C ASP A 462 -11.51 -13.84 -20.69
N LEU A 463 -12.81 -13.50 -20.80
CA LEU A 463 -13.81 -13.70 -19.75
C LEU A 463 -14.96 -14.56 -20.27
N ASP A 464 -15.48 -15.41 -19.40
CA ASP A 464 -16.73 -16.13 -19.62
C ASP A 464 -17.92 -15.18 -19.69
N ARG A 465 -18.90 -15.48 -20.54
CA ARG A 465 -20.08 -14.63 -20.72
C ARG A 465 -20.89 -14.45 -19.43
N ALA A 466 -20.94 -15.49 -18.59
CA ALA A 466 -21.64 -15.47 -17.31
C ALA A 466 -21.01 -14.49 -16.31
N ALA A 467 -19.70 -14.24 -16.41
CA ALA A 467 -18.98 -13.33 -15.52
C ALA A 467 -19.16 -11.85 -15.89
N VAL A 468 -19.65 -11.52 -17.09
CA VAL A 468 -19.73 -10.14 -17.56
C VAL A 468 -20.70 -9.30 -16.73
N GLU A 469 -21.91 -9.80 -16.50
CA GLU A 469 -22.93 -9.03 -15.77
C GLU A 469 -22.54 -8.78 -14.31
N PRO A 470 -22.11 -9.77 -13.49
CA PRO A 470 -21.71 -9.53 -12.11
C PRO A 470 -20.51 -8.58 -11.98
N VAL A 471 -19.51 -8.72 -12.86
CA VAL A 471 -18.33 -7.85 -12.85
C VAL A 471 -18.70 -6.42 -13.26
N ALA A 472 -19.50 -6.24 -14.31
CA ALA A 472 -19.97 -4.91 -14.72
C ALA A 472 -20.81 -4.26 -13.60
N ALA A 473 -21.72 -5.01 -12.99
CA ALA A 473 -22.54 -4.52 -11.89
C ALA A 473 -21.70 -4.01 -10.70
N SER A 474 -20.57 -4.65 -10.40
CA SER A 474 -19.66 -4.21 -9.33
C SER A 474 -19.02 -2.82 -9.56
N TRP A 475 -19.04 -2.32 -10.79
CA TRP A 475 -18.52 -0.99 -11.14
C TRP A 475 -19.61 0.00 -11.55
N ALA A 476 -20.87 -0.44 -11.61
CA ALA A 476 -21.99 0.38 -12.06
C ALA A 476 -22.37 1.43 -11.01
N GLY A 477 -22.42 2.70 -11.43
CA GLY A 477 -22.70 3.84 -10.55
C GLY A 477 -21.44 4.57 -10.11
N ASP A 478 -21.55 5.89 -9.99
CA ASP A 478 -20.40 6.77 -9.70
C ASP A 478 -19.82 6.49 -8.29
N ASP A 479 -20.69 6.15 -7.34
CA ASP A 479 -20.36 5.91 -5.93
C ASP A 479 -20.16 4.43 -5.57
N ALA A 480 -20.15 3.50 -6.53
CA ALA A 480 -20.00 2.08 -6.20
C ALA A 480 -18.63 1.83 -5.51
N PRO A 481 -18.59 1.14 -4.35
CA PRO A 481 -17.36 0.99 -3.58
C PRO A 481 -16.30 0.23 -4.38
N LEU A 482 -15.03 0.62 -4.20
CA LEU A 482 -13.90 -0.07 -4.82
C LEU A 482 -13.46 -1.23 -3.92
N SER A 483 -13.32 -2.41 -4.53
CA SER A 483 -12.82 -3.60 -3.84
C SER A 483 -11.29 -3.64 -3.78
N TYR A 484 -10.73 -4.50 -2.94
CA TYR A 484 -9.29 -4.78 -2.94
C TYR A 484 -8.77 -5.27 -4.29
N GLN A 485 -9.59 -5.97 -5.08
CA GLN A 485 -9.23 -6.44 -6.41
C GLN A 485 -9.13 -5.29 -7.41
N ASP A 486 -9.97 -4.26 -7.28
CA ASP A 486 -10.00 -3.10 -8.16
C ASP A 486 -8.72 -2.25 -8.06
N VAL A 487 -8.06 -2.24 -6.90
CA VAL A 487 -6.79 -1.50 -6.70
C VAL A 487 -5.72 -1.96 -7.69
N ALA A 488 -5.58 -3.28 -7.89
CA ALA A 488 -4.63 -3.82 -8.86
C ALA A 488 -5.01 -3.51 -10.31
N LEU A 489 -6.30 -3.38 -10.61
CA LEU A 489 -6.81 -3.00 -11.93
C LEU A 489 -6.56 -1.52 -12.22
N LEU A 490 -6.81 -0.65 -11.24
CA LEU A 490 -6.51 0.78 -11.31
C LEU A 490 -5.01 1.02 -11.50
N ASP A 491 -4.15 0.26 -10.81
CA ASP A 491 -2.70 0.33 -11.01
C ASP A 491 -2.26 -0.13 -12.41
N GLU A 492 -2.89 -1.17 -12.98
CA GLU A 492 -2.64 -1.60 -14.37
C GLU A 492 -3.13 -0.54 -15.36
N LEU A 493 -4.30 0.04 -15.15
CA LEU A 493 -4.85 1.13 -15.97
C LEU A 493 -3.96 2.37 -15.90
N ASP A 494 -3.46 2.75 -14.72
CA ASP A 494 -2.52 3.85 -14.56
C ASP A 494 -1.20 3.59 -15.32
N ALA A 495 -0.69 2.35 -15.28
CA ALA A 495 0.46 1.96 -16.09
C ALA A 495 0.21 2.06 -17.61
N LEU A 496 -1.01 1.79 -18.08
CA LEU A 496 -1.39 1.90 -19.49
C LEU A 496 -1.64 3.35 -19.92
N LEU A 497 -2.32 4.13 -19.09
CA LEU A 497 -2.70 5.52 -19.38
C LEU A 497 -1.53 6.48 -19.20
N GLY A 498 -0.70 6.25 -18.18
CA GLY A 498 0.41 7.09 -17.76
C GLY A 498 -0.03 8.49 -17.30
N PRO A 499 0.93 9.31 -16.84
CA PRO A 499 0.61 10.60 -16.25
C PRO A 499 -0.08 11.50 -17.29
N PRO A 500 -1.01 12.37 -16.85
CA PRO A 500 -1.52 13.41 -17.74
C PRO A 500 -0.35 14.28 -18.22
N PRO A 501 -0.37 14.76 -19.48
CA PRO A 501 0.67 15.66 -19.97
C PRO A 501 0.72 16.90 -19.08
N ARG A 502 1.92 17.24 -18.57
CA ARG A 502 2.11 18.47 -17.80
C ARG A 502 1.70 19.65 -18.68
N PRO A 503 0.87 20.58 -18.20
CA PRO A 503 0.64 21.81 -18.94
C PRO A 503 2.00 22.44 -19.22
N SER A 504 2.29 22.71 -20.49
CA SER A 504 3.45 23.53 -20.85
C SER A 504 3.28 24.84 -20.09
N ARG A 505 4.10 25.08 -19.05
CA ARG A 505 4.31 26.42 -18.50
C ARG A 505 4.87 27.26 -19.64
N ARG A 506 3.97 27.83 -20.44
CA ARG A 506 4.32 28.83 -21.45
C ARG A 506 4.76 30.02 -20.60
N ARG A 507 6.08 30.20 -20.45
CA ARG A 507 6.68 31.40 -19.89
C ARG A 507 6.25 32.56 -20.78
N THR A 508 5.13 33.19 -20.46
CA THR A 508 4.78 34.49 -20.99
C THR A 508 5.77 35.48 -20.39
N ALA A 509 6.65 36.03 -21.22
CA ALA A 509 7.41 37.22 -20.82
C ALA A 509 6.40 38.35 -20.56
N PRO A 510 6.41 39.02 -19.39
CA PRO A 510 5.55 40.16 -19.16
C PRO A 510 6.02 41.36 -19.98
N SER A 511 5.08 42.20 -20.41
CA SER A 511 5.35 43.56 -20.90
C SER A 511 5.82 44.44 -19.74
N GLU A 512 6.80 45.33 -19.98
CA GLU A 512 7.49 46.18 -18.98
C GLU A 512 6.59 47.06 -18.07
N ASP A 513 5.29 47.19 -18.36
CA ASP A 513 4.33 48.04 -17.62
C ASP A 513 3.20 47.23 -16.95
N ASP A 514 3.50 46.15 -16.22
CA ASP A 514 2.48 45.46 -15.39
C ASP A 514 2.36 46.13 -14.00
N PRO A 515 1.26 46.84 -13.71
CA PRO A 515 1.07 47.57 -12.44
C PRO A 515 0.91 46.66 -11.22
N PHE A 516 0.89 45.33 -11.41
CA PHE A 516 0.77 44.34 -10.35
C PHE A 516 2.11 43.66 -10.00
N VAL A 517 3.26 44.25 -10.37
CA VAL A 517 4.59 43.77 -9.99
C VAL A 517 5.25 44.75 -9.03
N VAL A 518 5.64 44.28 -7.83
CA VAL A 518 6.34 45.06 -6.80
C VAL A 518 7.54 44.25 -6.34
N ASP A 519 8.74 44.84 -6.36
CA ASP A 519 10.01 44.20 -6.00
C ASP A 519 10.28 42.87 -6.73
N GLY A 520 9.94 42.82 -8.03
CA GLY A 520 10.16 41.64 -8.85
C GLY A 520 9.27 40.46 -8.45
N VAL A 521 8.13 40.68 -7.80
CA VAL A 521 7.11 39.66 -7.55
C VAL A 521 5.74 40.21 -7.93
N ASN A 522 4.98 39.42 -8.69
CA ASN A 522 3.61 39.80 -9.04
C ASN A 522 2.69 39.60 -7.82
N ILE A 523 2.16 40.71 -7.27
CA ILE A 523 1.39 40.75 -6.01
C ILE A 523 0.06 39.98 -6.06
N LEU A 524 -0.47 39.68 -7.25
CA LEU A 524 -1.69 38.90 -7.41
C LEU A 524 -1.43 37.39 -7.46
N THR A 525 -0.25 36.97 -7.90
CA THR A 525 0.07 35.56 -8.20
C THR A 525 1.17 34.99 -7.32
N GLY A 526 1.98 35.84 -6.68
CA GLY A 526 3.13 35.46 -5.86
C GLY A 526 4.33 34.94 -6.65
N GLU A 527 4.34 35.12 -7.98
CA GLU A 527 5.44 34.66 -8.85
C GLU A 527 6.55 35.72 -8.96
N GLU A 528 7.81 35.29 -8.81
CA GLU A 528 8.99 36.13 -9.09
C GLU A 528 9.09 36.46 -10.58
N VAL A 529 9.25 37.75 -10.86
CA VAL A 529 9.53 38.37 -12.14
C VAL A 529 11.03 38.67 -12.17
N VAL A 530 11.76 37.95 -13.02
CA VAL A 530 13.19 38.21 -13.23
C VAL A 530 13.32 39.39 -14.19
N ASP A 531 13.92 40.47 -13.71
CA ASP A 531 14.43 41.56 -14.55
C ASP A 531 15.82 41.17 -15.07
N ASP A 532 15.95 40.98 -16.38
CA ASP A 532 17.21 40.62 -17.03
C ASP A 532 18.21 41.82 -17.09
N THR A 533 17.93 42.96 -16.43
CA THR A 533 18.78 44.16 -16.46
C THR A 533 19.48 44.56 -15.15
N TRP A 534 19.48 43.74 -14.09
CA TRP A 534 20.22 44.02 -12.84
C TRP A 534 21.29 42.96 -12.49
N GLU A 535 22.48 43.42 -12.06
CA GLU A 535 23.73 42.65 -11.97
C GLU A 535 23.69 41.39 -11.04
N PRO A 536 24.37 40.28 -11.41
CA PRO A 536 24.23 38.95 -10.80
C PRO A 536 24.92 38.73 -9.44
N GLU A 537 25.68 39.70 -8.91
CA GLU A 537 26.56 39.46 -7.75
C GLU A 537 25.85 39.51 -6.38
N MET A 538 24.58 39.90 -6.32
CA MET A 538 23.78 39.93 -5.08
C MET A 538 22.76 38.79 -4.95
N GLN A 539 22.61 37.95 -5.99
CA GLN A 539 21.65 36.83 -6.02
C GLN A 539 22.19 35.55 -5.35
N GLU A 540 23.50 35.47 -5.05
CA GLU A 540 24.06 34.34 -4.29
C GLU A 540 23.88 34.45 -2.77
N LEU A 541 23.20 35.49 -2.29
CA LEU A 541 22.92 35.74 -0.86
C LEU A 541 21.44 35.55 -0.48
N THR A 542 20.57 35.12 -1.39
CA THR A 542 19.22 34.64 -1.06
C THR A 542 19.27 33.17 -0.62
N THR A 543 19.63 33.07 0.65
CA THR A 543 19.41 32.03 1.65
C THR A 543 19.17 30.58 1.18
N SER A 544 20.04 29.69 1.66
CA SER A 544 19.76 28.26 1.84
C SER A 544 18.42 27.97 2.55
N ILE A 545 17.87 28.95 3.29
CA ILE A 545 16.57 28.92 3.95
C ILE A 545 15.41 28.92 2.95
N GLU A 546 15.40 29.76 1.90
CA GLU A 546 14.37 29.67 0.85
C GLU A 546 14.40 28.32 0.13
N ARG A 547 15.58 27.71 -0.02
CA ARG A 547 15.70 26.37 -0.60
C ARG A 547 15.11 25.29 0.32
N VAL A 548 15.27 25.43 1.64
CA VAL A 548 14.68 24.54 2.65
C VAL A 548 13.18 24.82 2.84
N GLU A 549 12.72 26.06 2.77
CA GLU A 549 11.29 26.42 2.82
C GLU A 549 10.55 26.07 1.52
N ARG A 550 11.23 26.15 0.38
CA ARG A 550 10.73 25.61 -0.89
C ARG A 550 10.68 24.07 -0.83
N SER A 551 11.61 23.40 -0.16
CA SER A 551 11.44 21.97 0.19
C SER A 551 10.24 21.73 1.12
N ARG A 552 10.00 22.57 2.14
CA ARG A 552 8.81 22.47 3.01
C ARG A 552 7.49 22.63 2.26
N ARG A 553 7.44 23.49 1.22
CA ARG A 553 6.24 23.69 0.38
C ARG A 553 6.07 22.63 -0.71
N VAL A 554 7.13 21.90 -1.05
CA VAL A 554 7.11 20.88 -2.11
C VAL A 554 6.73 19.50 -1.57
N ASP A 555 6.81 19.27 -0.25
CA ASP A 555 6.38 18.00 0.37
C ASP A 555 4.86 17.76 0.39
N ASP A 556 4.02 18.78 0.12
CA ASP A 556 2.55 18.65 0.18
C ASP A 556 1.86 18.47 -1.19
N GLY A 557 2.57 18.21 -2.30
CA GLY A 557 1.84 18.13 -3.57
C GLY A 557 2.50 17.52 -4.81
N VAL A 558 3.75 17.07 -4.78
CA VAL A 558 4.35 16.42 -5.95
C VAL A 558 5.29 15.30 -5.53
N VAL A 559 4.74 14.11 -5.25
CA VAL A 559 5.52 12.87 -5.30
C VAL A 559 5.75 12.55 -6.78
N GLU A 560 6.87 13.06 -7.33
CA GLU A 560 7.38 12.62 -8.63
C GLU A 560 7.88 11.17 -8.54
N GLU A 561 7.41 10.37 -9.48
CA GLU A 561 7.86 9.01 -9.83
C GLU A 561 7.56 7.89 -8.83
N ARG A 562 6.80 6.90 -9.33
CA ARG A 562 6.44 5.64 -8.67
C ARG A 562 7.65 5.09 -7.90
N PRO A 563 7.65 5.07 -6.54
CA PRO A 563 8.84 4.68 -5.80
C PRO A 563 9.17 3.22 -6.11
N GLU A 564 10.30 3.01 -6.80
CA GLU A 564 10.93 1.70 -6.83
C GLU A 564 11.57 1.46 -5.47
N TYR A 565 11.07 0.47 -4.73
CA TYR A 565 11.59 0.14 -3.41
C TYR A 565 12.90 -0.67 -3.51
N ALA A 566 13.80 -0.51 -2.54
CA ALA A 566 14.99 -1.36 -2.46
C ALA A 566 14.69 -2.75 -1.89
N HIS A 567 13.65 -2.87 -1.05
CA HIS A 567 13.17 -4.12 -0.48
C HIS A 567 11.66 -4.14 -0.41
N ILE A 568 11.04 -5.30 -0.67
CA ILE A 568 9.60 -5.50 -0.51
C ILE A 568 9.36 -6.70 0.39
N VAL A 569 8.57 -6.49 1.44
CA VAL A 569 8.02 -7.54 2.29
C VAL A 569 6.56 -7.74 1.96
N VAL A 570 6.17 -8.97 1.69
CA VAL A 570 4.78 -9.35 1.43
C VAL A 570 4.39 -10.35 2.50
N ASP A 571 3.50 -9.93 3.41
CA ASP A 571 2.86 -10.84 4.34
C ASP A 571 1.58 -11.44 3.73
N GLU A 572 1.20 -12.63 4.21
CA GLU A 572 0.06 -13.41 3.71
C GLU A 572 0.09 -13.58 2.17
N ALA A 573 1.29 -13.80 1.62
CA ALA A 573 1.54 -13.79 0.19
C ALA A 573 0.72 -14.81 -0.62
N GLN A 574 0.23 -15.86 0.04
CA GLN A 574 -0.61 -16.90 -0.54
C GLN A 574 -2.01 -16.43 -0.97
N ASP A 575 -2.44 -15.23 -0.57
CA ASP A 575 -3.74 -14.66 -0.96
C ASP A 575 -3.66 -13.73 -2.17
N LEU A 576 -2.45 -13.36 -2.60
CA LEU A 576 -2.29 -12.39 -3.67
C LEU A 576 -2.69 -12.99 -5.02
N SER A 577 -3.64 -12.33 -5.66
CA SER A 577 -4.06 -12.63 -7.03
C SER A 577 -2.95 -12.32 -8.05
N PRO A 578 -3.01 -12.93 -9.25
CA PRO A 578 -2.10 -12.59 -10.35
C PRO A 578 -1.99 -11.09 -10.65
N MET A 579 -3.10 -10.35 -10.63
CA MET A 579 -3.09 -8.90 -10.86
C MET A 579 -2.39 -8.13 -9.73
N GLN A 580 -2.56 -8.56 -8.47
CA GLN A 580 -1.85 -7.95 -7.33
C GLN A 580 -0.34 -8.22 -7.41
N TRP A 581 0.09 -9.43 -7.78
CA TRP A 581 1.52 -9.70 -8.04
C TRP A 581 2.10 -8.82 -9.15
N ARG A 582 1.33 -8.55 -10.22
CA ARG A 582 1.76 -7.61 -11.27
C ARG A 582 1.93 -6.18 -10.75
N MET A 583 1.01 -5.73 -9.89
CA MET A 583 1.07 -4.43 -9.23
C MET A 583 2.33 -4.30 -8.35
N LEU A 584 2.64 -5.33 -7.55
CA LEU A 584 3.86 -5.34 -6.73
C LEU A 584 5.14 -5.43 -7.58
N GLY A 585 5.15 -6.27 -8.63
CA GLY A 585 6.28 -6.41 -9.54
C GLY A 585 6.66 -5.11 -10.25
N ARG A 586 5.71 -4.17 -10.45
CA ARG A 586 6.00 -2.82 -10.96
C ARG A 586 6.80 -1.96 -9.97
N ARG A 587 6.58 -2.16 -8.66
CA ARG A 587 7.24 -1.45 -7.56
C ARG A 587 8.58 -2.09 -7.14
N GLY A 588 8.76 -3.37 -7.46
CA GLY A 588 9.91 -4.17 -7.01
C GLY A 588 10.89 -4.63 -8.09
N ARG A 589 11.00 -3.92 -9.23
CA ARG A 589 11.84 -4.35 -10.37
C ARG A 589 13.30 -4.64 -10.01
N GLN A 590 13.84 -3.87 -9.07
CA GLN A 590 15.21 -4.02 -8.58
C GLN A 590 15.27 -4.51 -7.12
N ALA A 591 14.12 -4.64 -6.46
CA ALA A 591 14.03 -4.94 -5.04
C ALA A 591 14.54 -6.35 -4.69
N SER A 592 15.11 -6.51 -3.50
CA SER A 592 15.09 -7.83 -2.85
C SER A 592 13.72 -8.06 -2.19
N TRP A 593 13.39 -9.32 -1.92
CA TRP A 593 12.04 -9.68 -1.47
C TRP A 593 12.10 -10.54 -0.21
N THR A 594 11.18 -10.30 0.72
CA THR A 594 10.85 -11.22 1.82
C THR A 594 9.37 -11.58 1.67
N ILE A 595 9.11 -12.82 1.28
CA ILE A 595 7.76 -13.34 1.09
C ILE A 595 7.44 -14.22 2.28
N VAL A 596 6.37 -13.89 2.99
CA VAL A 596 5.85 -14.67 4.10
C VAL A 596 4.57 -15.33 3.65
N GLU A 597 4.49 -16.66 3.75
CA GLU A 597 3.31 -17.41 3.34
C GLU A 597 2.94 -18.54 4.31
N ASP A 598 1.64 -18.79 4.40
CA ASP A 598 1.08 -20.03 4.93
C ASP A 598 0.20 -20.67 3.85
N PRO A 599 0.71 -21.64 3.08
CA PRO A 599 -0.03 -22.26 1.99
C PRO A 599 -1.37 -22.86 2.41
N ALA A 600 -1.48 -23.31 3.67
CA ALA A 600 -2.71 -23.90 4.20
C ALA A 600 -3.82 -22.86 4.43
N GLN A 601 -3.45 -21.60 4.64
CA GLN A 601 -4.36 -20.48 4.86
C GLN A 601 -4.75 -19.74 3.59
N SER A 602 -4.41 -20.23 2.39
CA SER A 602 -4.72 -19.52 1.16
C SER A 602 -6.23 -19.44 0.91
N ALA A 603 -6.72 -18.20 0.75
CA ALA A 603 -8.08 -17.88 0.32
C ALA A 603 -8.21 -17.78 -1.21
N TRP A 604 -7.09 -17.68 -1.95
CA TRP A 604 -7.11 -17.57 -3.41
C TRP A 604 -7.28 -18.95 -4.09
N GLU A 605 -8.10 -19.01 -5.15
CA GLU A 605 -8.47 -20.28 -5.79
C GLU A 605 -7.39 -20.82 -6.74
N ASP A 606 -6.91 -19.99 -7.67
CA ASP A 606 -5.94 -20.39 -8.70
C ASP A 606 -4.50 -20.12 -8.22
N LEU A 607 -4.01 -21.05 -7.40
CA LEU A 607 -2.68 -20.97 -6.78
C LEU A 607 -1.56 -21.08 -7.81
N ASP A 608 -1.75 -21.87 -8.87
CA ASP A 608 -0.75 -22.02 -9.92
C ASP A 608 -0.56 -20.73 -10.70
N ALA A 609 -1.66 -20.06 -11.09
CA ALA A 609 -1.58 -18.77 -11.76
C ALA A 609 -1.00 -17.68 -10.84
N ALA A 610 -1.40 -17.68 -9.55
CA ALA A 610 -0.83 -16.76 -8.56
C ALA A 610 0.68 -16.96 -8.41
N ARG A 611 1.14 -18.22 -8.33
CA ARG A 611 2.56 -18.56 -8.21
C ARG A 611 3.35 -18.21 -9.46
N GLN A 612 2.79 -18.44 -10.66
CA GLN A 612 3.42 -17.98 -11.91
C GLN A 612 3.54 -16.46 -11.96
N ALA A 613 2.53 -15.73 -11.49
CA ALA A 613 2.56 -14.27 -11.43
C ALA A 613 3.58 -13.76 -10.40
N MET A 614 3.69 -14.41 -9.24
CA MET A 614 4.72 -14.16 -8.24
C MET A 614 6.11 -14.32 -8.87
N GLU A 615 6.41 -15.46 -9.49
CA GLU A 615 7.71 -15.69 -10.15
C GLU A 615 8.02 -14.60 -11.19
N ALA A 616 7.02 -14.21 -12.00
CA ALA A 616 7.19 -13.13 -12.97
C ALA A 616 7.43 -11.75 -12.31
N ALA A 617 6.86 -11.49 -11.15
CA ALA A 617 7.06 -10.26 -10.37
C ALA A 617 8.47 -10.21 -9.75
N LEU A 618 8.99 -11.35 -9.30
CA LEU A 618 10.33 -11.52 -8.71
C LEU A 618 11.47 -11.47 -9.74
N GLY A 619 11.15 -11.30 -11.02
CA GLY A 619 12.13 -11.28 -12.11
C GLY A 619 12.39 -12.64 -12.76
N GLY A 620 11.54 -13.64 -12.50
CA GLY A 620 11.49 -14.91 -13.22
C GLY A 620 11.13 -14.74 -14.70
N GLU A 621 11.45 -15.74 -15.52
CA GLU A 621 11.28 -15.67 -16.98
C GLU A 621 9.82 -15.37 -17.36
N ARG A 622 9.59 -14.29 -18.13
CA ARG A 622 8.31 -14.15 -18.85
C ARG A 622 8.30 -15.18 -19.99
N PRO A 623 7.23 -15.96 -20.18
CA PRO A 623 7.12 -16.84 -21.35
C PRO A 623 7.26 -16.00 -22.62
N SER A 624 8.41 -16.12 -23.27
CA SER A 624 8.79 -15.31 -24.42
C SER A 624 8.02 -15.80 -25.64
N ARG A 625 6.89 -15.15 -25.96
CA ARG A 625 6.33 -15.19 -27.32
C ARG A 625 7.15 -14.27 -28.23
N GLY A 626 8.29 -14.77 -28.72
CA GLY A 626 8.95 -14.23 -29.91
C GLY A 626 10.39 -13.72 -29.73
N ARG A 627 11.31 -14.43 -30.42
CA ARG A 627 12.57 -13.98 -31.07
C ARG A 627 13.12 -12.58 -30.71
N ARG A 628 13.52 -12.36 -29.46
CA ARG A 628 14.66 -11.46 -29.16
C ARG A 628 15.36 -11.94 -27.90
N ARG A 629 16.52 -12.59 -28.07
CA ARG A 629 17.44 -12.99 -26.99
C ARG A 629 18.03 -11.73 -26.36
N THR A 630 17.30 -11.06 -25.47
CA THR A 630 17.93 -10.19 -24.47
C THR A 630 18.72 -11.07 -23.50
N ARG A 631 19.91 -10.61 -23.11
CA ARG A 631 20.85 -11.28 -22.21
C ARG A 631 20.10 -11.95 -21.06
N LYS A 632 20.24 -13.28 -20.91
CA LYS A 632 19.62 -14.08 -19.84
C LYS A 632 20.00 -13.44 -18.50
N ALA A 633 19.06 -12.78 -17.83
CA ALA A 633 19.28 -12.37 -16.45
C ALA A 633 19.49 -13.66 -15.64
N ALA A 634 20.57 -13.73 -14.87
CA ALA A 634 20.76 -14.86 -13.98
C ALA A 634 19.55 -14.92 -13.02
N PRO A 635 18.98 -16.10 -12.74
CA PRO A 635 17.92 -16.22 -11.76
C PRO A 635 18.41 -15.62 -10.44
N ARG A 636 17.60 -14.76 -9.81
CA ARG A 636 17.91 -14.22 -8.49
C ARG A 636 17.96 -15.38 -7.50
N THR A 637 18.94 -15.41 -6.61
CA THR A 637 19.07 -16.44 -5.57
C THR A 637 17.80 -16.44 -4.71
N ARG A 638 17.28 -17.64 -4.44
CA ARG A 638 16.13 -17.86 -3.55
C ARG A 638 16.59 -18.63 -2.32
N HIS A 639 16.20 -18.13 -1.14
CA HIS A 639 16.41 -18.78 0.14
C HIS A 639 15.04 -19.16 0.70
N GLU A 640 14.83 -20.42 1.04
CA GLU A 640 13.58 -20.90 1.61
C GLU A 640 13.82 -21.34 3.05
N TYR A 641 12.94 -20.90 3.94
CA TYR A 641 12.96 -21.22 5.36
C TYR A 641 11.58 -21.67 5.78
N GLU A 642 11.53 -22.63 6.71
CA GLU A 642 10.29 -23.16 7.26
C GLU A 642 10.32 -23.01 8.78
N LEU A 643 9.29 -22.38 9.35
CA LEU A 643 9.07 -22.26 10.79
C LEU A 643 8.11 -23.37 11.22
N THR A 644 8.60 -24.29 12.06
CA THR A 644 7.92 -25.57 12.32
C THR A 644 7.19 -25.62 13.66
N THR A 645 7.52 -24.71 14.57
CA THR A 645 7.08 -24.75 15.96
C THR A 645 6.10 -23.63 16.28
N ASN A 646 4.89 -23.98 16.69
CA ASN A 646 3.85 -23.04 17.12
C ASN A 646 3.98 -22.80 18.64
N TYR A 647 4.27 -21.57 19.02
CA TYR A 647 4.40 -21.17 20.42
C TYR A 647 3.32 -20.18 20.87
N ARG A 648 2.46 -19.70 19.95
CA ARG A 648 1.40 -18.74 20.28
C ARG A 648 0.07 -19.40 20.61
N ASN A 649 -0.42 -20.31 19.76
CA ASN A 649 -1.67 -21.02 20.05
C ASN A 649 -1.43 -22.13 21.08
N SER A 650 -2.42 -22.36 21.95
CA SER A 650 -2.38 -23.50 22.86
C SER A 650 -2.53 -24.83 22.09
N THR A 651 -2.04 -25.92 22.68
CA THR A 651 -2.07 -27.27 22.12
C THR A 651 -3.51 -27.73 21.90
N GLU A 652 -4.41 -27.35 22.79
CA GLU A 652 -5.84 -27.64 22.73
C GLU A 652 -6.50 -26.95 21.53
N ILE A 653 -6.19 -25.67 21.29
CA ILE A 653 -6.67 -24.92 20.10
C ILE A 653 -6.03 -25.42 18.81
N ALA A 654 -4.73 -25.74 18.86
CA ALA A 654 -4.00 -26.28 17.72
C ALA A 654 -4.54 -27.66 17.31
N ALA A 655 -5.02 -28.47 18.25
CA ALA A 655 -5.66 -29.75 17.95
C ALA A 655 -6.96 -29.57 17.14
N VAL A 656 -7.81 -28.60 17.51
CA VAL A 656 -9.00 -28.25 16.72
C VAL A 656 -8.60 -27.76 15.32
N SER A 657 -7.61 -26.88 15.24
CA SER A 657 -7.10 -26.36 13.96
C SER A 657 -6.54 -27.49 13.08
N ALA A 658 -5.81 -28.45 13.66
CA ALA A 658 -5.25 -29.59 12.94
C ALA A 658 -6.32 -30.52 12.36
N ARG A 659 -7.45 -30.71 13.06
CA ARG A 659 -8.59 -31.49 12.54
C ARG A 659 -9.27 -30.81 11.36
N VAL A 660 -9.41 -29.49 11.40
CA VAL A 660 -9.92 -28.72 10.27
C VAL A 660 -8.93 -28.79 9.10
N LEU A 661 -7.64 -28.65 9.38
CA LEU A 661 -6.57 -28.73 8.38
C LEU A 661 -6.54 -30.09 7.67
N ALA A 662 -6.60 -31.19 8.42
CA ALA A 662 -6.57 -32.55 7.87
C ALA A 662 -7.71 -32.82 6.88
N ARG A 663 -8.87 -32.17 7.08
CA ARG A 663 -10.01 -32.22 6.14
C ARG A 663 -9.82 -31.27 4.95
N ALA A 664 -9.30 -30.07 5.20
CA ALA A 664 -9.11 -29.06 4.16
C ALA A 664 -7.97 -29.40 3.18
N LEU A 665 -6.91 -30.03 3.70
CA LEU A 665 -5.64 -30.33 3.05
C LEU A 665 -5.01 -31.58 3.71
N PRO A 666 -5.40 -32.80 3.28
CA PRO A 666 -4.93 -34.04 3.89
C PRO A 666 -3.40 -34.21 3.89
N ASP A 667 -2.71 -33.62 2.90
CA ASP A 667 -1.25 -33.70 2.77
C ASP A 667 -0.51 -32.62 3.59
N ALA A 668 -1.22 -31.69 4.24
CA ALA A 668 -0.60 -30.64 5.04
C ALA A 668 -0.24 -31.14 6.44
N SER A 669 0.95 -30.79 6.92
CA SER A 669 1.39 -31.09 8.29
C SER A 669 1.16 -29.86 9.19
N PRO A 670 0.45 -29.99 10.32
CA PRO A 670 0.32 -28.90 11.27
C PRO A 670 1.65 -28.65 11.99
N ALA A 671 1.91 -27.39 12.38
CA ALA A 671 3.04 -27.08 13.24
C ALA A 671 2.88 -27.73 14.62
N ARG A 672 4.00 -28.08 15.24
CA ARG A 672 4.01 -28.64 16.60
C ARG A 672 3.71 -27.52 17.60
N ALA A 673 2.54 -27.56 18.24
CA ALA A 673 2.21 -26.69 19.35
C ALA A 673 2.97 -27.11 20.62
N VAL A 674 3.53 -26.13 21.33
CA VAL A 674 4.36 -26.37 22.54
C VAL A 674 3.83 -25.67 23.78
N ARG A 675 2.76 -24.86 23.62
CA ARG A 675 2.05 -24.18 24.70
C ARG A 675 0.83 -24.98 25.10
N THR A 676 0.56 -25.14 26.40
CA THR A 676 -0.67 -25.74 26.92
C THR A 676 -1.37 -24.72 27.80
N SER A 677 -2.68 -24.56 27.63
CA SER A 677 -3.51 -23.74 28.52
C SER A 677 -4.20 -24.57 29.60
N GLY A 678 -4.36 -25.89 29.38
CA GLY A 678 -5.15 -26.78 30.22
C GLY A 678 -6.65 -26.49 30.14
N ILE A 679 -7.06 -25.71 29.14
CA ILE A 679 -8.44 -25.28 28.92
C ILE A 679 -8.84 -25.77 27.54
N ASP A 680 -9.86 -26.62 27.50
CA ASP A 680 -10.39 -27.15 26.26
C ASP A 680 -11.27 -26.11 25.53
N PRO A 681 -11.22 -26.07 24.19
CA PRO A 681 -12.16 -25.29 23.37
C PRO A 681 -13.61 -25.69 23.63
N ILE A 682 -14.50 -24.71 23.65
CA ILE A 682 -15.94 -24.92 23.85
C ILE A 682 -16.62 -24.96 22.47
N VAL A 683 -17.41 -25.99 22.20
CA VAL A 683 -18.30 -26.04 21.03
C VAL A 683 -19.74 -26.23 21.48
N SER A 684 -20.55 -25.19 21.25
CA SER A 684 -21.95 -25.11 21.68
C SER A 684 -22.87 -25.16 20.48
N ILE A 685 -23.91 -26.00 20.58
CA ILE A 685 -24.97 -26.08 19.58
C ILE A 685 -26.05 -25.08 19.98
N VAL A 686 -26.35 -24.14 19.10
CA VAL A 686 -27.26 -23.01 19.35
C VAL A 686 -28.25 -22.92 18.19
N PRO A 687 -29.55 -22.70 18.42
CA PRO A 687 -30.51 -22.45 17.35
C PRO A 687 -30.04 -21.29 16.46
N GLU A 688 -30.25 -21.40 15.15
CA GLU A 688 -29.74 -20.42 14.19
C GLU A 688 -30.15 -18.97 14.50
N HIS A 689 -31.39 -18.76 14.94
CA HIS A 689 -31.92 -17.44 15.32
C HIS A 689 -31.31 -16.86 16.60
N ASP A 690 -30.66 -17.69 17.41
CA ASP A 690 -30.02 -17.31 18.68
C ASP A 690 -28.50 -17.18 18.55
N LEU A 691 -27.90 -17.42 17.37
CA LEU A 691 -26.45 -17.37 17.18
C LEU A 691 -25.86 -16.00 17.53
N ALA A 692 -26.53 -14.91 17.17
CA ALA A 692 -26.04 -13.55 17.45
C ALA A 692 -26.07 -13.22 18.96
N SER A 693 -27.16 -13.57 19.66
CA SER A 693 -27.24 -13.37 21.10
C SER A 693 -26.24 -14.24 21.86
N ALA A 694 -26.11 -15.51 21.47
CA ALA A 694 -25.11 -16.42 22.05
C ALA A 694 -23.67 -15.95 21.80
N ALA A 695 -23.38 -15.38 20.62
CA ALA A 695 -22.06 -14.81 20.32
C ALA A 695 -21.73 -13.62 21.24
N ARG A 696 -22.73 -12.77 21.51
CA ARG A 696 -22.59 -11.67 22.46
C ARG A 696 -22.32 -12.16 23.87
N GLU A 697 -23.13 -13.11 24.36
CA GLU A 697 -22.97 -13.69 25.69
C GLU A 697 -21.60 -14.34 25.87
N ALA A 698 -21.14 -15.10 24.87
CA ALA A 698 -19.81 -15.71 24.87
C ALA A 698 -18.69 -14.65 24.91
N ALA A 699 -18.82 -13.56 24.15
CA ALA A 699 -17.84 -12.46 24.18
C ALA A 699 -17.82 -11.75 25.55
N GLU A 700 -18.99 -11.52 26.15
CA GLU A 700 -19.12 -10.92 27.48
C GLU A 700 -18.54 -11.81 28.58
N GLU A 701 -18.72 -13.13 28.49
CA GLU A 701 -18.09 -14.09 29.40
C GLU A 701 -16.56 -14.07 29.28
N LEU A 702 -16.05 -14.07 28.05
CA LEU A 702 -14.61 -14.05 27.77
C LEU A 702 -13.92 -12.77 28.26
N LEU A 703 -14.62 -11.62 28.31
CA LEU A 703 -14.10 -10.38 28.88
C LEU A 703 -13.68 -10.51 30.35
N GLY A 704 -14.29 -11.43 31.08
CA GLY A 704 -13.92 -11.78 32.47
C GLY A 704 -12.84 -12.85 32.59
N GLN A 705 -12.47 -13.50 31.48
CA GLN A 705 -11.51 -14.61 31.45
C GLN A 705 -10.15 -14.23 30.84
N VAL A 706 -10.12 -13.21 29.97
CA VAL A 706 -8.89 -12.70 29.35
C VAL A 706 -8.79 -11.18 29.50
N ASP A 707 -7.59 -10.70 29.81
CA ASP A 707 -7.30 -9.27 29.88
C ASP A 707 -7.11 -8.65 28.47
N GLY A 708 -6.72 -9.48 27.50
CA GLY A 708 -6.38 -9.06 26.14
C GLY A 708 -7.56 -8.95 25.17
N THR A 709 -7.28 -9.18 23.89
CA THR A 709 -8.23 -8.94 22.79
C THR A 709 -9.14 -10.13 22.52
N ILE A 710 -10.38 -9.85 22.12
CA ILE A 710 -11.39 -10.85 21.80
C ILE A 710 -11.87 -10.64 20.37
N GLY A 711 -11.74 -11.67 19.53
CA GLY A 711 -12.25 -11.66 18.16
C GLY A 711 -13.56 -12.44 18.05
N VAL A 712 -14.64 -11.76 17.69
CA VAL A 712 -15.90 -12.42 17.33
C VAL A 712 -15.93 -12.56 15.80
N ILE A 713 -15.61 -13.76 15.33
CA ILE A 713 -15.43 -14.08 13.91
C ILE A 713 -16.72 -14.68 13.37
N VAL A 714 -17.23 -14.05 12.33
CA VAL A 714 -18.58 -14.24 11.83
C VAL A 714 -18.57 -14.46 10.30
N PRO A 715 -19.62 -15.05 9.72
CA PRO A 715 -19.68 -15.28 8.27
C PRO A 715 -19.56 -14.00 7.47
N LEU A 716 -19.02 -14.11 6.24
CA LEU A 716 -18.98 -12.98 5.30
C LEU A 716 -20.41 -12.50 5.00
N PRO A 717 -20.68 -11.19 5.06
CA PRO A 717 -21.99 -10.67 4.71
C PRO A 717 -22.24 -10.85 3.21
N LEU A 718 -23.20 -11.70 2.85
CA LEU A 718 -23.56 -11.95 1.45
C LEU A 718 -24.85 -11.20 1.09
N ALA A 719 -24.82 -10.48 -0.03
CA ALA A 719 -25.98 -9.72 -0.54
C ALA A 719 -27.15 -10.61 -1.01
N ALA A 720 -26.88 -11.89 -1.29
CA ALA A 720 -27.88 -12.91 -1.58
C ALA A 720 -27.38 -14.26 -1.04
N PRO A 721 -28.27 -15.14 -0.54
CA PRO A 721 -27.86 -16.50 -0.16
C PRO A 721 -27.25 -17.19 -1.38
N PRO A 722 -26.13 -17.92 -1.22
CA PRO A 722 -25.52 -18.62 -2.36
C PRO A 722 -26.54 -19.60 -2.93
N GLU A 723 -26.82 -19.52 -4.23
CA GLU A 723 -27.60 -20.54 -4.93
C GLU A 723 -26.85 -21.86 -4.76
N ALA A 724 -27.39 -22.73 -3.90
CA ALA A 724 -26.98 -24.12 -3.63
C ALA A 724 -25.67 -24.54 -4.32
N GLN A 725 -24.53 -24.00 -3.87
CA GLN A 725 -23.25 -24.57 -4.24
C GLN A 725 -23.19 -25.94 -3.57
N THR A 726 -22.97 -26.97 -4.37
CA THR A 726 -22.86 -28.35 -3.91
C THR A 726 -21.60 -28.49 -3.08
N SER A 727 -21.68 -28.12 -1.80
CA SER A 727 -20.70 -28.46 -0.79
C SER A 727 -20.56 -29.99 -0.74
N LEU A 728 -19.34 -30.47 -0.50
CA LEU A 728 -19.04 -31.89 -0.25
C LEU A 728 -19.79 -32.44 0.98
N PHE A 729 -20.41 -31.57 1.77
CA PHE A 729 -21.33 -31.88 2.85
C PHE A 729 -22.71 -31.30 2.48
N ASP A 730 -23.70 -32.18 2.38
CA ASP A 730 -25.09 -31.95 1.99
C ASP A 730 -25.64 -30.57 2.44
N PRO A 731 -26.07 -29.67 1.52
CA PRO A 731 -26.63 -28.39 1.92
C PRO A 731 -28.03 -28.64 2.48
N SER A 732 -28.18 -28.61 3.80
CA SER A 732 -29.49 -28.37 4.39
C SER A 732 -29.99 -27.01 3.87
N PRO A 733 -31.12 -26.95 3.14
CA PRO A 733 -31.66 -25.69 2.64
C PRO A 733 -32.21 -24.90 3.83
N GLY A 734 -31.57 -23.80 4.22
CA GLY A 734 -32.10 -22.99 5.31
C GLY A 734 -31.22 -21.91 5.91
N HIS A 735 -29.90 -21.96 5.76
CA HIS A 735 -29.04 -21.02 6.48
C HIS A 735 -29.29 -19.57 6.04
N ALA A 736 -29.80 -18.75 6.95
CA ALA A 736 -30.06 -17.33 6.78
C ALA A 736 -28.74 -16.60 6.49
N ALA A 737 -28.75 -15.75 5.46
CA ALA A 737 -27.58 -14.93 5.13
C ALA A 737 -27.30 -13.97 6.29
N TRP A 738 -26.11 -14.08 6.86
CA TRP A 738 -25.60 -13.13 7.84
C TRP A 738 -25.41 -11.77 7.15
N SER A 739 -25.99 -10.69 7.67
CA SER A 739 -25.97 -9.36 7.05
C SER A 739 -25.04 -8.39 7.77
N GLU A 740 -24.66 -7.29 7.10
CA GLU A 740 -23.87 -6.21 7.73
C GLU A 740 -24.61 -5.63 8.95
N ALA A 741 -25.95 -5.55 8.90
CA ALA A 741 -26.75 -5.09 10.03
C ALA A 741 -26.76 -6.07 11.21
N ASP A 742 -26.59 -7.37 10.98
CA ASP A 742 -26.43 -8.35 12.07
C ASP A 742 -25.10 -8.15 12.77
N ARG A 743 -24.05 -7.89 11.98
CA ARG A 743 -22.71 -7.62 12.46
C ARG A 743 -22.63 -6.35 13.30
N GLU A 744 -23.18 -5.23 12.79
CA GLU A 744 -23.19 -3.95 13.50
C GLU A 744 -23.90 -4.08 14.85
N ARG A 745 -25.10 -4.69 14.86
CA ARG A 745 -25.87 -4.94 16.09
C ARG A 745 -25.14 -5.80 17.10
N LEU A 746 -24.36 -6.78 16.64
CA LEU A 746 -23.55 -7.62 17.52
C LEU A 746 -22.42 -6.83 18.19
N GLY A 747 -21.84 -5.85 17.49
CA GLY A 747 -20.78 -4.98 18.01
C GLY A 747 -21.27 -3.89 18.97
N GLU A 748 -22.56 -3.54 18.95
CA GLU A 748 -23.09 -2.42 19.72
C GLU A 748 -22.93 -2.57 21.24
N GLY A 749 -22.23 -1.61 21.85
CA GLY A 749 -22.03 -1.52 23.28
C GLY A 749 -20.93 -2.43 23.84
N LEU A 750 -20.22 -3.17 23.00
CA LEU A 750 -19.03 -3.93 23.40
C LEU A 750 -17.81 -3.00 23.56
N PRO A 751 -16.89 -3.31 24.48
CA PRO A 751 -15.68 -2.51 24.67
C PRO A 751 -14.72 -2.66 23.49
N GLU A 752 -13.82 -1.69 23.29
CA GLU A 752 -12.89 -1.63 22.14
C GLU A 752 -11.99 -2.89 21.98
N ARG A 753 -11.73 -3.61 23.07
CA ARG A 753 -10.97 -4.88 23.02
C ARG A 753 -11.74 -6.06 22.42
N VAL A 754 -13.05 -5.92 22.17
CA VAL A 754 -13.86 -6.92 21.45
C VAL A 754 -14.08 -6.42 20.03
N GLN A 755 -13.66 -7.22 19.06
CA GLN A 755 -13.77 -6.88 17.63
C GLN A 755 -14.67 -7.90 16.94
N VAL A 756 -15.76 -7.43 16.35
CA VAL A 756 -16.62 -8.25 15.48
C VAL A 756 -16.12 -8.14 14.04
N LEU A 757 -15.71 -9.27 13.45
CA LEU A 757 -14.94 -9.34 12.21
C LEU A 757 -15.42 -10.47 11.32
N ASP A 758 -15.44 -10.26 10.01
CA ASP A 758 -15.48 -11.40 9.11
C ASP A 758 -14.12 -12.13 9.07
N VAL A 759 -14.09 -13.31 8.45
CA VAL A 759 -12.88 -14.15 8.42
C VAL A 759 -11.73 -13.50 7.64
N LEU A 760 -12.02 -12.69 6.61
CA LEU A 760 -11.01 -12.03 5.80
C LEU A 760 -10.36 -10.86 6.55
N GLU A 761 -11.14 -10.13 7.35
CA GLU A 761 -10.61 -9.08 8.23
C GLU A 761 -9.85 -9.64 9.43
N ALA A 762 -10.29 -10.76 10.00
CA ALA A 762 -9.59 -11.44 11.09
C ALA A 762 -8.24 -12.01 10.65
N LYS A 763 -7.99 -12.13 9.34
CA LYS A 763 -6.74 -12.67 8.81
C LYS A 763 -5.54 -11.80 9.16
N GLY A 764 -4.44 -12.45 9.54
CA GLY A 764 -3.23 -11.80 10.02
C GLY A 764 -3.32 -11.27 11.45
N LEU A 765 -4.51 -11.22 12.06
CA LEU A 765 -4.70 -10.82 13.46
C LEU A 765 -4.69 -12.06 14.37
N GLU A 766 -4.37 -11.86 15.63
CA GLU A 766 -4.45 -12.88 16.67
C GLU A 766 -5.16 -12.30 17.88
N PHE A 767 -6.00 -13.11 18.52
CA PHE A 767 -6.80 -12.72 19.68
C PHE A 767 -6.49 -13.63 20.85
N ASP A 768 -6.52 -13.09 22.07
CA ASP A 768 -6.39 -13.88 23.29
C ASP A 768 -7.56 -14.86 23.41
N ALA A 769 -8.76 -14.43 23.04
CA ALA A 769 -9.92 -15.27 22.87
C ALA A 769 -10.60 -15.08 21.52
N ALA A 770 -11.18 -16.13 20.94
CA ALA A 770 -12.04 -15.99 19.77
C ALA A 770 -13.38 -16.72 19.94
N VAL A 771 -14.43 -16.12 19.40
CA VAL A 771 -15.76 -16.71 19.22
C VAL A 771 -15.98 -16.90 17.73
N ILE A 772 -16.17 -18.13 17.25
CA ILE A 772 -16.48 -18.44 15.85
C ILE A 772 -17.97 -18.74 15.73
N VAL A 773 -18.66 -18.00 14.89
CA VAL A 773 -20.10 -18.11 14.69
C VAL A 773 -20.42 -18.78 13.36
N ALA A 774 -21.32 -19.77 13.37
CA ALA A 774 -21.78 -20.52 12.20
C ALA A 774 -20.62 -21.05 11.33
N PRO A 775 -19.74 -21.93 11.88
CA PRO A 775 -18.64 -22.53 11.13
C PRO A 775 -19.10 -23.25 9.85
N GLU A 776 -20.31 -23.81 9.84
CA GLU A 776 -20.99 -24.39 8.69
C GLU A 776 -21.15 -23.40 7.54
N THR A 777 -21.59 -22.18 7.84
CA THR A 777 -21.77 -21.11 6.87
C THR A 777 -20.42 -20.60 6.39
N VAL A 778 -19.47 -20.38 7.30
CA VAL A 778 -18.09 -19.99 6.96
C VAL A 778 -17.46 -21.01 5.99
N ALA A 779 -17.66 -22.30 6.24
CA ALA A 779 -17.13 -23.37 5.40
C ALA A 779 -17.84 -23.50 4.03
N ALA A 780 -19.10 -23.07 3.94
CA ALA A 780 -19.88 -23.13 2.69
C ALA A 780 -19.68 -21.91 1.78
N GLN A 781 -19.21 -20.77 2.31
CA GLN A 781 -19.07 -19.50 1.57
C GLN A 781 -17.97 -19.48 0.50
N SER A 782 -17.11 -20.50 0.46
CA SER A 782 -16.02 -20.60 -0.51
C SER A 782 -15.86 -22.03 -1.00
N PRO A 783 -15.48 -22.26 -2.28
CA PRO A 783 -15.05 -23.58 -2.76
C PRO A 783 -13.87 -24.18 -1.96
N ARG A 784 -13.14 -23.34 -1.21
CA ARG A 784 -12.09 -23.74 -0.25
C ARG A 784 -12.47 -23.46 1.19
N GLY A 785 -13.75 -23.38 1.53
CA GLY A 785 -14.22 -22.82 2.80
C GLY A 785 -13.72 -23.52 4.07
N LEU A 786 -13.31 -24.79 4.00
CA LEU A 786 -12.60 -25.43 5.13
C LEU A 786 -11.25 -24.76 5.45
N ARG A 787 -10.56 -24.20 4.46
CA ARG A 787 -9.35 -23.39 4.68
C ARG A 787 -9.68 -22.03 5.30
N VAL A 788 -10.80 -21.43 4.92
CA VAL A 788 -11.30 -20.19 5.53
C VAL A 788 -11.64 -20.45 7.00
N LEU A 789 -12.30 -21.56 7.31
CA LEU A 789 -12.54 -21.98 8.69
C LEU A 789 -11.23 -22.25 9.45
N TYR A 790 -10.23 -22.89 8.81
CA TYR A 790 -8.91 -23.07 9.40
C TYR A 790 -8.26 -21.72 9.79
N VAL A 791 -8.38 -20.70 8.95
CA VAL A 791 -7.95 -19.33 9.28
C VAL A 791 -8.65 -18.85 10.54
N ALA A 792 -9.99 -18.93 10.60
CA ALA A 792 -10.78 -18.47 11.76
C ALA A 792 -10.39 -19.17 13.07
N VAL A 793 -10.32 -20.51 13.08
CA VAL A 793 -9.95 -21.31 14.26
C VAL A 793 -8.55 -20.97 14.76
N SER A 794 -7.62 -20.72 13.84
CA SER A 794 -6.23 -20.42 14.19
C SER A 794 -5.98 -19.02 14.76
N ARG A 795 -6.99 -18.13 14.81
CA ARG A 795 -6.83 -16.76 15.33
C ARG A 795 -6.80 -16.70 16.86
N ALA A 796 -7.32 -17.71 17.56
CA ALA A 796 -7.36 -17.77 19.01
C ALA A 796 -6.04 -18.25 19.61
N THR A 797 -5.49 -17.54 20.60
CA THR A 797 -4.24 -17.95 21.26
C THR A 797 -4.46 -18.65 22.61
N GLN A 798 -5.47 -18.24 23.39
CA GLN A 798 -5.72 -18.78 24.75
C GLN A 798 -7.08 -19.46 24.93
N ARG A 799 -8.16 -18.86 24.41
CA ARG A 799 -9.54 -19.35 24.54
C ARG A 799 -10.23 -19.43 23.18
N LEU A 800 -10.95 -20.52 22.94
CA LEU A 800 -11.74 -20.69 21.72
C LEU A 800 -13.15 -21.16 22.07
N THR A 801 -14.14 -20.42 21.58
CA THR A 801 -15.55 -20.79 21.62
C THR A 801 -16.08 -20.88 20.20
N VAL A 802 -16.79 -21.95 19.85
CA VAL A 802 -17.44 -22.13 18.55
C VAL A 802 -18.94 -22.32 18.77
N LEU A 803 -19.73 -21.54 18.06
CA LEU A 803 -21.19 -21.56 18.10
C LEU A 803 -21.70 -22.04 16.74
N THR A 804 -22.42 -23.15 16.73
CA THR A 804 -22.90 -23.80 15.50
C THR A 804 -24.38 -24.17 15.64
N ALA A 805 -25.14 -24.05 14.56
CA ALA A 805 -26.49 -24.59 14.48
C ALA A 805 -26.52 -26.08 14.07
N ASP A 806 -25.40 -26.59 13.57
CA ASP A 806 -25.26 -27.94 13.06
C ASP A 806 -24.50 -28.84 14.07
N PRO A 807 -25.17 -29.86 14.65
CA PRO A 807 -24.56 -30.76 15.62
C PRO A 807 -23.35 -31.54 15.08
N ASP A 808 -23.24 -31.77 13.77
CA ASP A 808 -22.14 -32.52 13.17
C ASP A 808 -20.80 -31.78 13.29
N TRP A 809 -20.83 -30.45 13.39
CA TRP A 809 -19.63 -29.63 13.59
C TRP A 809 -19.01 -29.82 14.97
N LYS A 810 -19.81 -30.14 15.99
CA LYS A 810 -19.29 -30.45 17.33
C LYS A 810 -18.36 -31.66 17.29
N HIS A 811 -18.82 -32.75 16.67
CA HIS A 811 -18.00 -33.96 16.50
C HIS A 811 -16.78 -33.69 15.62
N THR A 812 -16.96 -32.93 14.52
CA THR A 812 -15.90 -32.58 13.58
C THR A 812 -14.73 -31.84 14.23
N LEU A 813 -15.04 -30.94 15.18
CA LEU A 813 -14.06 -30.09 15.86
C LEU A 813 -13.47 -30.73 17.12
N LEU A 814 -14.22 -31.53 17.88
CA LEU A 814 -13.80 -32.06 19.20
C LEU A 814 -13.43 -33.54 19.22
N ASP A 815 -14.09 -34.39 18.45
CA ASP A 815 -14.04 -35.85 18.60
C ASP A 815 -13.34 -36.57 17.42
N GLY A 816 -12.90 -35.80 16.42
CA GLY A 816 -12.23 -36.27 15.20
C GLY A 816 -10.88 -36.92 15.44
#